data_AF-A0A0V1MKC6-F1
#
_entry.id   AF-A0A0V1MKC6-F1
#
_cell.length_a   1.000
_cell.length_b   1.000
_cell.length_c   1.000
_cell.angle_alpha   90.00
_cell.angle_beta   90.00
_cell.angle_gamma   90.00
#
_symmetry.space_group_name_H-M   'P 1'
#
loop_
_entity.id
_entity.type
_entity.pdbx_description
1 polymer ?
#
loop_
_entity_poly.entity_id
_entity_poly.type
_entity_poly.pdbx_seq_one_letter_code
_entity_poly.pdbx_strand_id
1 'polypeptide(L)'
;MIFKRLKFASVVGLTICFALGYKLFLICDRFNNWDVERRKIFHWTPSPVMQLPGVYGESKVSTMENNVVPVVCQINGKRSVRCLEDVEHSEVYMPFKSFLQPYFDHSFAKIQQPSFSTYRSDSVFGQFGTYNVAERFRVRCINSKSGVPMSVQWSQRGYYYPVQIGQYGLEHYSRSIIEPMPQVQYIAGLGEKRCFVEGQQTITIQNSSELSVLRMFVLSSDRESSFHITVQRSDTKQLYRIHYIPVSEPIRVINSFDVYFGFGQLPKNRWTRFTRDLGVDLMHGIVYTSKKVKKVKLKAIKLVILQMAFAGELCVANVSLQTHAHVDHFLDVANWFVENQDQKGGWSVPVKRSMSNGRLVLKPGWYSAMAQGHAMSVLCRAYLLENKKEYLDSALKAVELFYINASDGGLINYFYNVFPWYEEYPTTPGSFVLNGFIYSLIGLHDLAFCSKHVNQKVLDIYKIGLKTLKNMLPLYDTGVGSLYDLRHVSLHGAPNVARWDYHAVHIFQLHWLYIIEGDELFKETANRWIRFSEALHQNSCARSFHPILSLPMIYCYVDVTFWPLKIMENDFVERFNSLKMNTLKQVEIEQQCSLFCCVTCVLIEKNEFTALRCLLLTCHMEKWLVQNGFDVQVVLLCPEVSSWFSDFGILETKLNKQIFISKSLNCAEICRMNKDELFSTVGMYFQTCQRKKNAIFIIYSDLKGYNFQQLSQYFQNMQFVTYAYNIAHVKVSIAQFSVKCFLSERRKQIFERIKEKHGKVDGQDQVVSRLTALVVVFELLTAKHDQPVLISYPSENGLPAIARKALFVMYNFTRMCSILNSFKEMVSKNYYPKLVPLALLSSDMQRGVLMDFRPLADMIFSLDIIHSGNGSRRSDFTVPKICHWLTNFTSQFSKIYSKIQILTPATDLLFDELFVKIHLIKMFHNTMKLMFNLLCLETLTDM
;
A
#
# COMPACT_ATOMS: atom_id res chain seq x y z
N MET A 1 -77.78 -4.67 -19.02
CA MET A 1 -78.13 -3.45 -18.28
C MET A 1 -76.82 -2.75 -17.91
N ILE A 2 -76.48 -1.68 -18.65
CA ILE A 2 -76.40 -0.27 -18.18
C ILE A 2 -75.00 -0.03 -17.56
N PHE A 3 -74.02 0.64 -18.17
CA PHE A 3 -73.93 1.93 -18.91
C PHE A 3 -72.92 1.77 -20.08
N LYS A 4 -73.15 2.03 -21.39
CA LYS A 4 -73.44 3.27 -22.16
C LYS A 4 -72.71 4.53 -21.66
N ARG A 5 -72.08 5.41 -22.46
CA ARG A 5 -71.61 5.53 -23.86
C ARG A 5 -71.30 7.04 -23.99
N LEU A 6 -70.18 7.43 -24.65
CA LEU A 6 -70.05 8.58 -25.58
C LEU A 6 -70.17 10.04 -25.04
N LYS A 7 -69.56 11.10 -25.59
CA LYS A 7 -68.64 11.34 -26.74
C LYS A 7 -68.13 12.80 -26.75
N PHE A 8 -66.98 13.02 -27.41
CA PHE A 8 -66.67 13.95 -28.54
C PHE A 8 -67.47 15.27 -28.68
N ALA A 9 -66.97 16.40 -29.21
CA ALA A 9 -65.71 16.78 -29.88
C ALA A 9 -65.82 18.26 -30.34
N SER A 10 -64.85 18.69 -31.15
CA SER A 10 -64.95 19.65 -32.28
C SER A 10 -64.33 21.03 -31.99
N VAL A 11 -63.70 21.78 -32.92
CA VAL A 11 -63.43 21.65 -34.36
C VAL A 11 -62.65 22.91 -34.82
N VAL A 12 -61.76 22.76 -35.83
CA VAL A 12 -61.39 23.76 -36.90
C VAL A 12 -60.71 25.08 -36.47
N GLY A 13 -59.67 25.62 -37.12
CA GLY A 13 -59.12 25.40 -38.46
C GLY A 13 -59.16 26.70 -39.27
N LEU A 14 -57.97 27.19 -39.66
CA LEU A 14 -57.68 28.19 -40.71
C LEU A 14 -58.16 29.64 -40.47
N THR A 15 -57.40 30.67 -40.83
CA THR A 15 -56.91 31.02 -42.19
C THR A 15 -55.87 32.16 -42.00
N ILE A 16 -54.75 32.30 -42.72
CA ILE A 16 -54.54 32.92 -44.06
C ILE A 16 -53.01 32.82 -44.30
N CYS A 17 -52.49 32.02 -45.26
CA CYS A 17 -52.24 32.31 -46.69
C CYS A 17 -51.12 33.33 -47.01
N PHE A 18 -50.33 32.97 -48.05
CA PHE A 18 -49.28 33.70 -48.80
C PHE A 18 -47.82 33.57 -48.28
N ALA A 19 -47.00 32.60 -48.68
CA ALA A 19 -46.54 32.13 -50.01
C ALA A 19 -45.32 32.88 -50.57
N LEU A 20 -44.18 32.18 -50.53
CA LEU A 20 -43.06 32.13 -51.49
C LEU A 20 -42.24 30.91 -51.00
N GLY A 21 -42.23 29.76 -51.69
CA GLY A 21 -41.77 29.60 -53.07
C GLY A 21 -40.25 29.80 -53.08
N TYR A 22 -39.39 28.89 -53.52
CA TYR A 22 -39.53 27.85 -54.54
C TYR A 22 -38.14 27.20 -54.68
N LYS A 23 -38.09 26.04 -55.35
CA LYS A 23 -36.91 25.31 -55.88
C LYS A 23 -36.12 24.44 -54.90
N LEU A 24 -36.36 23.13 -54.91
CA LEU A 24 -35.81 22.15 -55.87
C LEU A 24 -34.28 22.07 -55.82
N PHE A 25 -33.82 20.92 -55.31
CA PHE A 25 -33.17 19.89 -56.11
C PHE A 25 -32.39 20.39 -57.33
N LEU A 26 -31.07 20.24 -57.22
CA LEU A 26 -30.04 19.97 -58.24
C LEU A 26 -28.95 21.03 -58.36
N ILE A 27 -27.77 20.48 -58.66
CA ILE A 27 -26.60 21.07 -59.33
C ILE A 27 -25.40 21.40 -58.40
N CYS A 28 -24.51 20.41 -58.38
CA CYS A 28 -23.04 20.52 -58.48
C CYS A 28 -22.22 21.06 -57.31
N ASP A 29 -21.40 20.13 -56.80
CA ASP A 29 -19.95 20.26 -56.68
C ASP A 29 -19.33 21.40 -57.51
N ARG A 30 -18.75 22.40 -56.82
CA ARG A 30 -17.53 23.08 -57.27
C ARG A 30 -16.98 24.04 -56.21
N PHE A 31 -15.83 23.63 -55.66
CA PHE A 31 -14.60 24.43 -55.50
C PHE A 31 -14.62 25.79 -54.76
N ASN A 32 -13.77 25.80 -53.74
CA ASN A 32 -12.73 26.79 -53.43
C ASN A 32 -13.05 28.09 -52.66
N ASN A 33 -12.40 28.11 -51.50
CA ASN A 33 -11.37 29.07 -51.06
C ASN A 33 -11.75 30.34 -50.28
N TRP A 34 -11.05 30.42 -49.13
CA TRP A 34 -10.51 31.61 -48.44
C TRP A 34 -11.54 32.64 -47.92
N ASP A 35 -11.46 33.24 -46.72
CA ASP A 35 -10.37 33.41 -45.76
C ASP A 35 -10.91 33.74 -44.34
N VAL A 36 -9.98 33.62 -43.40
CA VAL A 36 -9.84 33.91 -41.96
C VAL A 36 -10.65 35.07 -41.30
N GLU A 37 -11.42 34.77 -40.25
CA GLU A 37 -11.18 35.17 -38.84
C GLU A 37 -12.34 34.78 -37.86
N ARG A 38 -11.97 34.01 -36.82
CA ARG A 38 -12.59 33.86 -35.48
C ARG A 38 -14.10 33.57 -35.35
N ARG A 39 -14.41 32.30 -35.02
CA ARG A 39 -14.81 31.88 -33.66
C ARG A 39 -14.76 30.35 -33.52
N LYS A 40 -13.85 29.87 -32.68
CA LYS A 40 -13.74 28.48 -32.22
C LYS A 40 -14.77 28.22 -31.11
N ILE A 41 -15.81 27.45 -31.42
CA ILE A 41 -16.56 26.62 -30.47
C ILE A 41 -16.89 25.32 -31.23
N PHE A 42 -16.16 24.24 -30.98
CA PHE A 42 -16.55 22.88 -31.40
C PHE A 42 -15.99 21.91 -30.34
N HIS A 43 -16.81 21.23 -29.52
CA HIS A 43 -17.63 20.07 -29.89
C HIS A 43 -16.81 19.02 -30.64
N TRP A 44 -16.24 18.09 -29.89
CA TRP A 44 -15.77 16.81 -30.43
C TRP A 44 -16.97 15.87 -30.54
N THR A 45 -17.55 15.79 -31.73
CA THR A 45 -18.24 14.60 -32.21
C THR A 45 -17.18 13.61 -32.70
N PRO A 46 -17.20 12.34 -32.27
CA PRO A 46 -16.36 11.30 -32.86
C PRO A 46 -16.99 10.81 -34.18
N SER A 47 -16.21 10.80 -35.27
CA SER A 47 -16.46 9.98 -36.47
C SER A 47 -15.43 8.82 -36.51
N PRO A 48 -15.54 7.88 -37.45
CA PRO A 48 -16.30 6.65 -37.32
C PRO A 48 -15.33 5.46 -37.16
N VAL A 49 -15.70 4.50 -36.31
CA VAL A 49 -14.96 3.24 -36.20
C VAL A 49 -15.16 2.45 -37.49
N MET A 50 -14.04 2.27 -38.20
CA MET A 50 -13.86 1.36 -39.31
C MET A 50 -14.23 -0.06 -38.86
N GLN A 51 -15.22 -0.65 -39.52
CA GLN A 51 -15.68 -2.01 -39.30
C GLN A 51 -14.58 -3.03 -39.66
N LEU A 52 -14.36 -4.00 -38.78
CA LEU A 52 -13.89 -5.33 -39.14
C LEU A 52 -14.87 -6.37 -38.54
N PRO A 53 -15.15 -7.47 -39.26
CA PRO A 53 -16.31 -8.32 -39.02
C PRO A 53 -15.98 -9.59 -38.25
N GLY A 54 -16.98 -10.08 -37.48
CA GLY A 54 -17.23 -11.49 -37.22
C GLY A 54 -16.25 -12.23 -36.31
N VAL A 55 -16.66 -12.52 -35.07
CA VAL A 55 -17.16 -13.86 -34.67
C VAL A 55 -18.05 -13.63 -33.44
N TYR A 56 -19.36 -13.75 -33.64
CA TYR A 56 -20.31 -13.93 -32.55
C TYR A 56 -20.04 -15.31 -31.94
N GLY A 57 -19.51 -15.33 -30.72
CA GLY A 57 -19.66 -16.45 -29.80
C GLY A 57 -20.70 -16.03 -28.78
N GLU A 58 -21.93 -16.51 -28.95
CA GLU A 58 -23.04 -16.33 -28.02
C GLU A 58 -22.64 -16.78 -26.61
N SER A 59 -22.23 -15.84 -25.77
CA SER A 59 -22.10 -16.08 -24.34
C SER A 59 -23.52 -16.13 -23.76
N LYS A 60 -23.95 -17.34 -23.41
CA LYS A 60 -25.13 -17.68 -22.62
C LYS A 60 -25.58 -16.52 -21.73
N VAL A 61 -26.71 -15.93 -22.10
CA VAL A 61 -27.63 -15.28 -21.18
C VAL A 61 -28.09 -16.37 -20.22
N SER A 62 -27.45 -16.47 -19.05
CA SER A 62 -28.11 -17.10 -17.90
C SER A 62 -29.27 -16.18 -17.55
N THR A 63 -30.48 -16.69 -17.70
CA THR A 63 -31.75 -16.10 -17.26
C THR A 63 -31.55 -15.18 -16.05
N MET A 64 -31.64 -13.87 -16.26
CA MET A 64 -31.86 -12.94 -15.16
C MET A 64 -33.16 -13.38 -14.48
N GLU A 65 -33.13 -13.42 -13.15
CA GLU A 65 -34.35 -13.51 -12.34
C GLU A 65 -35.36 -12.49 -12.88
N ASN A 66 -36.62 -12.92 -13.06
CA ASN A 66 -37.68 -12.17 -13.75
C ASN A 66 -38.06 -10.81 -13.11
N ASN A 67 -37.31 -10.32 -12.11
CA ASN A 67 -37.68 -9.22 -11.23
C ASN A 67 -36.73 -8.00 -11.29
N VAL A 68 -35.64 -8.03 -12.07
CA VAL A 68 -34.76 -6.86 -12.26
C VAL A 68 -35.04 -6.16 -13.60
N VAL A 69 -35.53 -4.93 -13.54
CA VAL A 69 -35.96 -4.14 -14.72
C VAL A 69 -35.16 -2.85 -14.87
N PRO A 70 -34.94 -2.35 -16.09
CA PRO A 70 -34.32 -1.05 -16.30
C PRO A 70 -35.25 0.09 -15.88
N VAL A 71 -34.74 1.04 -15.08
CA VAL A 71 -35.47 2.24 -14.65
C VAL A 71 -34.66 3.51 -14.96
N VAL A 72 -35.33 4.65 -15.09
CA VAL A 72 -34.67 5.96 -15.31
C VAL A 72 -34.68 6.75 -14.01
N CYS A 73 -33.49 6.96 -13.43
CA CYS A 73 -33.33 7.81 -12.25
C CYS A 73 -33.21 9.28 -12.67
N GLN A 74 -34.07 10.15 -12.11
CA GLN A 74 -33.93 11.60 -12.21
C GLN A 74 -33.02 12.13 -11.11
N ILE A 75 -31.86 12.67 -11.47
CA ILE A 75 -30.89 13.24 -10.55
C ILE A 75 -31.13 14.75 -10.46
N ASN A 76 -31.67 15.19 -9.33
CA ASN A 76 -31.94 16.60 -9.01
C ASN A 76 -32.73 17.35 -10.09
N GLY A 77 -33.60 16.65 -10.84
CA GLY A 77 -34.40 17.21 -11.93
C GLY A 77 -33.61 17.74 -13.15
N LYS A 78 -32.30 17.48 -13.23
CA LYS A 78 -31.41 18.05 -14.26
C LYS A 78 -30.81 16.99 -15.19
N ARG A 79 -30.69 15.75 -14.72
CA ARG A 79 -30.03 14.67 -15.46
C ARG A 79 -30.75 13.35 -15.25
N SER A 80 -30.99 12.65 -16.35
CA SER A 80 -31.48 11.27 -16.33
C SER A 80 -30.31 10.28 -16.36
N VAL A 81 -30.36 9.25 -15.52
CA VAL A 81 -29.38 8.15 -15.49
C VAL A 81 -30.12 6.83 -15.65
N ARG A 82 -29.63 5.93 -16.51
CA ARG A 82 -30.18 4.57 -16.60
C ARG A 82 -29.71 3.76 -15.39
N CYS A 83 -30.67 3.25 -14.64
CA CYS A 83 -30.51 2.46 -13.43
C CYS A 83 -31.17 1.09 -13.62
N LEU A 84 -31.01 0.22 -12.64
CA LEU A 84 -31.75 -1.03 -12.53
C LEU A 84 -32.61 -0.98 -11.27
N GLU A 85 -33.81 -1.53 -11.33
CA GLU A 85 -34.71 -1.70 -10.20
C GLU A 85 -34.94 -3.19 -10.00
N ASP A 86 -34.68 -3.66 -8.78
CA ASP A 86 -35.17 -4.95 -8.32
C ASP A 86 -36.57 -4.74 -7.74
N VAL A 87 -37.58 -5.14 -8.50
CA VAL A 87 -39.00 -4.91 -8.19
C VAL A 87 -39.44 -5.74 -6.99
N GLU A 88 -38.80 -6.89 -6.72
CA GLU A 88 -39.14 -7.76 -5.60
C GLU A 88 -38.63 -7.17 -4.28
N HIS A 89 -37.43 -6.60 -4.29
CA HIS A 89 -36.80 -6.02 -3.10
C HIS A 89 -36.99 -4.51 -2.97
N SER A 90 -37.65 -3.86 -3.94
CA SER A 90 -37.83 -2.40 -4.02
C SER A 90 -36.50 -1.62 -3.94
N GLU A 91 -35.44 -2.16 -4.55
CA GLU A 91 -34.11 -1.57 -4.55
C GLU A 91 -33.72 -0.99 -5.92
N VAL A 92 -33.08 0.18 -5.93
CA VAL A 92 -32.60 0.82 -7.16
C VAL A 92 -31.08 0.87 -7.19
N TYR A 93 -30.51 0.31 -8.25
CA TYR A 93 -29.08 0.23 -8.50
C TYR A 93 -28.64 1.29 -9.51
N MET A 94 -27.72 2.16 -9.10
CA MET A 94 -27.12 3.19 -9.95
C MET A 94 -25.76 2.76 -10.51
N PRO A 95 -25.40 3.17 -11.74
CA PRO A 95 -24.16 2.72 -12.36
C PRO A 95 -22.93 3.41 -11.74
N PHE A 96 -22.02 2.62 -11.19
CA PHE A 96 -20.85 3.14 -10.47
C PHE A 96 -19.88 3.92 -11.36
N LYS A 97 -19.33 3.30 -12.43
CA LYS A 97 -18.28 3.93 -13.26
C LYS A 97 -18.78 5.11 -14.09
N SER A 98 -19.99 5.03 -14.63
CA SER A 98 -20.53 6.04 -15.56
C SER A 98 -21.29 7.18 -14.87
N PHE A 99 -21.66 7.01 -13.60
CA PHE A 99 -22.37 8.04 -12.83
C PHE A 99 -21.79 8.27 -11.42
N LEU A 100 -21.87 7.30 -10.50
CA LEU A 100 -21.53 7.55 -9.08
C LEU A 100 -20.10 8.06 -8.90
N GLN A 101 -19.13 7.42 -9.55
CA GLN A 101 -17.71 7.77 -9.44
C GLN A 101 -17.39 9.21 -9.90
N PRO A 102 -17.79 9.66 -11.11
CA PRO A 102 -17.57 11.05 -11.52
C PRO A 102 -18.50 12.05 -10.83
N TYR A 103 -19.61 11.62 -10.21
CA TYR A 103 -20.55 12.50 -9.53
C TYR A 103 -20.13 12.81 -8.08
N PHE A 104 -19.55 11.83 -7.38
CA PHE A 104 -19.15 11.94 -5.96
C PHE A 104 -17.64 12.09 -5.73
N ASP A 105 -16.80 12.03 -6.77
CA ASP A 105 -15.34 12.29 -6.76
C ASP A 105 -14.58 11.68 -5.55
N HIS A 106 -14.31 10.37 -5.62
CA HIS A 106 -13.80 9.58 -4.48
C HIS A 106 -12.29 9.74 -4.19
N SER A 107 -11.90 9.45 -2.94
CA SER A 107 -10.52 9.48 -2.45
C SER A 107 -9.68 8.29 -2.96
N PHE A 108 -8.46 8.59 -3.44
CA PHE A 108 -7.47 7.59 -3.87
C PHE A 108 -6.07 7.80 -3.25
N ALA A 109 -5.90 8.82 -2.40
CA ALA A 109 -4.59 9.16 -1.85
C ALA A 109 -4.29 8.31 -0.60
N LYS A 110 -3.16 7.59 -0.63
CA LYS A 110 -2.67 6.84 0.54
C LYS A 110 -2.13 7.82 1.57
N ILE A 111 -2.74 7.87 2.74
CA ILE A 111 -2.22 8.63 3.89
C ILE A 111 -0.97 7.92 4.42
N GLN A 112 0.11 8.67 4.58
CA GLN A 112 1.34 8.21 5.23
C GLN A 112 1.43 8.85 6.61
N GLN A 113 1.90 8.08 7.59
CA GLN A 113 2.25 8.57 8.91
C GLN A 113 3.77 8.77 8.99
N PRO A 114 4.28 9.78 9.73
CA PRO A 114 5.70 9.89 9.99
C PRO A 114 6.26 8.59 10.58
N SER A 115 7.35 8.08 10.01
CA SER A 115 8.00 6.84 10.47
C SER A 115 8.94 7.05 11.67
N PHE A 116 9.11 8.29 12.10
CA PHE A 116 10.01 8.71 13.17
C PHE A 116 9.22 9.20 14.39
N SER A 117 9.75 8.94 15.59
CA SER A 117 9.19 9.42 16.87
C SER A 117 9.80 10.73 17.36
N THR A 118 10.94 11.13 16.79
CA THR A 118 11.64 12.40 17.06
C THR A 118 12.18 12.93 15.73
N TYR A 119 12.32 14.25 15.62
CA TYR A 119 12.83 14.91 14.42
C TYR A 119 14.07 15.75 14.72
N ARG A 120 15.10 15.60 13.89
CA ARG A 120 16.36 16.36 13.97
C ARG A 120 16.77 16.88 12.59
N SER A 121 17.51 17.99 12.54
CA SER A 121 17.97 18.60 11.29
C SER A 121 18.91 17.69 10.45
N ASP A 122 19.55 16.69 11.07
CA ASP A 122 20.39 15.66 10.42
C ASP A 122 19.62 14.35 10.10
N SER A 123 18.33 14.28 10.41
CA SER A 123 17.50 13.10 10.13
C SER A 123 16.84 13.18 8.76
N VAL A 124 16.18 12.09 8.37
CA VAL A 124 15.36 12.01 7.15
C VAL A 124 14.37 13.18 7.09
N PHE A 125 14.19 13.77 5.91
CA PHE A 125 13.29 14.90 5.73
C PHE A 125 11.86 14.41 5.49
N GLY A 126 11.09 14.25 6.57
CA GLY A 126 9.72 13.79 6.49
C GLY A 126 9.61 12.44 5.78
N GLN A 127 8.72 12.36 4.78
CA GLN A 127 8.50 11.15 3.96
C GLN A 127 9.31 11.15 2.65
N PHE A 128 10.26 12.07 2.46
CA PHE A 128 10.89 12.29 1.15
C PHE A 128 11.75 11.11 0.68
N GLY A 129 12.17 10.21 1.58
CA GLY A 129 12.79 8.94 1.20
C GLY A 129 11.92 8.07 0.28
N THR A 130 10.59 8.22 0.35
CA THR A 130 9.64 7.49 -0.51
C THR A 130 9.36 8.18 -1.84
N TYR A 131 9.84 9.42 -2.03
CA TYR A 131 9.57 10.21 -3.23
C TYR A 131 10.44 9.75 -4.39
N ASN A 132 10.01 10.02 -5.62
CA ASN A 132 10.80 9.85 -6.84
C ASN A 132 10.64 11.12 -7.68
N VAL A 133 11.42 12.15 -7.39
CA VAL A 133 11.26 13.50 -7.97
C VAL A 133 11.64 13.47 -9.44
N ALA A 134 12.73 12.82 -9.81
CA ALA A 134 13.21 12.71 -11.19
C ALA A 134 12.19 12.02 -12.14
N GLU A 135 11.33 11.17 -11.60
CA GLU A 135 10.30 10.41 -12.32
C GLU A 135 8.99 11.20 -12.58
N ARG A 136 8.90 12.43 -12.07
CA ARG A 136 7.69 13.24 -12.26
C ARG A 136 7.66 13.80 -13.68
N PHE A 137 6.50 13.72 -14.33
CA PHE A 137 6.29 14.23 -15.71
C PHE A 137 6.64 15.71 -15.92
N ARG A 138 6.68 16.49 -14.84
CA ARG A 138 7.05 17.92 -14.86
C ARG A 138 8.56 18.17 -14.80
N VAL A 139 9.36 17.14 -14.55
CA VAL A 139 10.81 17.17 -14.71
C VAL A 139 11.12 16.91 -16.18
N ARG A 140 11.85 17.84 -16.79
CA ARG A 140 12.27 17.72 -18.20
C ARG A 140 13.46 16.79 -18.36
N CYS A 141 14.42 16.92 -17.46
CA CYS A 141 15.65 16.14 -17.37
C CYS A 141 16.39 16.52 -16.08
N ILE A 142 17.38 15.71 -15.70
CA ILE A 142 18.43 16.14 -14.77
C ILE A 142 19.49 16.83 -15.62
N ASN A 143 19.77 18.11 -15.40
CA ASN A 143 20.75 18.84 -16.21
C ASN A 143 22.16 18.26 -15.99
N SER A 144 22.90 17.97 -17.07
CA SER A 144 24.21 17.31 -16.97
C SER A 144 25.34 18.21 -16.50
N LYS A 145 25.18 19.53 -16.60
CA LYS A 145 26.14 20.49 -16.06
C LYS A 145 25.98 20.64 -14.54
N SER A 146 24.75 20.85 -14.09
CA SER A 146 24.46 21.21 -12.69
C SER A 146 24.06 20.03 -11.80
N GLY A 147 23.76 18.85 -12.36
CA GLY A 147 23.30 17.69 -11.58
C GLY A 147 21.88 17.79 -10.99
N VAL A 148 21.18 18.91 -11.20
CA VAL A 148 19.84 19.19 -10.64
C VAL A 148 18.72 19.12 -11.68
N PRO A 149 17.45 18.86 -11.28
CA PRO A 149 16.32 18.73 -12.20
C PRO A 149 15.85 20.06 -12.78
N MET A 150 15.55 20.08 -14.08
CA MET A 150 14.86 21.20 -14.74
C MET A 150 13.36 20.93 -14.83
N SER A 151 12.54 21.95 -14.57
CA SER A 151 11.08 21.86 -14.59
C SER A 151 10.49 22.37 -15.90
N VAL A 152 9.31 21.84 -16.25
CA VAL A 152 8.42 22.32 -17.32
C VAL A 152 7.00 22.58 -16.80
N GLN A 153 6.86 22.77 -15.48
CA GLN A 153 5.55 22.82 -14.81
C GLN A 153 4.67 23.99 -15.30
N TRP A 154 5.25 25.17 -15.55
CA TRP A 154 4.52 26.37 -16.01
C TRP A 154 5.04 26.95 -17.32
N SER A 155 6.07 26.34 -17.91
CA SER A 155 6.67 26.76 -19.16
C SER A 155 7.15 25.53 -19.92
N GLN A 156 6.95 25.51 -21.24
CA GLN A 156 7.53 24.45 -22.09
C GLN A 156 9.05 24.59 -22.23
N ARG A 157 9.56 25.82 -22.11
CA ARG A 157 11.00 26.07 -21.99
C ARG A 157 11.41 25.62 -20.59
N GLY A 158 12.32 24.66 -20.51
CA GLY A 158 12.82 24.14 -19.24
C GLY A 158 13.45 25.25 -18.39
N TYR A 159 13.20 25.23 -17.08
CA TYR A 159 13.73 26.21 -16.13
C TYR A 159 14.07 25.55 -14.79
N TYR A 160 15.00 26.15 -14.05
CA TYR A 160 15.31 25.69 -12.69
C TYR A 160 14.20 26.16 -11.74
N TYR A 161 13.56 25.20 -11.06
CA TYR A 161 12.51 25.48 -10.08
C TYR A 161 13.00 25.10 -8.68
N PRO A 162 13.33 26.08 -7.82
CA PRO A 162 13.96 25.85 -6.52
C PRO A 162 13.22 24.84 -5.62
N VAL A 163 11.87 24.85 -5.61
CA VAL A 163 11.08 23.86 -4.85
C VAL A 163 11.37 22.43 -5.33
N GLN A 164 11.39 22.22 -6.65
CA GLN A 164 11.65 20.90 -7.24
C GLN A 164 13.09 20.45 -7.00
N ILE A 165 14.05 21.37 -7.07
CA ILE A 165 15.47 21.11 -6.81
C ILE A 165 15.68 20.74 -5.34
N GLY A 166 15.10 21.49 -4.40
CA GLY A 166 15.13 21.17 -2.98
C GLY A 166 14.49 19.84 -2.65
N GLN A 167 13.34 19.51 -3.28
CA GLN A 167 12.72 18.20 -3.12
C GLN A 167 13.60 17.06 -3.61
N TYR A 168 14.32 17.24 -4.72
CA TYR A 168 15.26 16.25 -5.25
C TYR A 168 16.43 16.03 -4.28
N GLY A 169 17.02 17.11 -3.74
CA GLY A 169 18.08 17.00 -2.74
C GLY A 169 17.62 16.30 -1.46
N LEU A 170 16.49 16.71 -0.89
CA LEU A 170 15.96 16.15 0.36
C LEU A 170 15.50 14.69 0.19
N GLU A 171 15.02 14.30 -0.98
CA GLU A 171 14.80 12.88 -1.35
C GLU A 171 16.10 12.09 -1.30
N HIS A 172 17.11 12.53 -2.05
CA HIS A 172 18.38 11.82 -2.13
C HIS A 172 19.06 11.74 -0.74
N TYR A 173 19.06 12.82 0.04
CA TYR A 173 19.56 12.79 1.42
C TYR A 173 18.81 11.76 2.27
N SER A 174 17.49 11.79 2.25
CA SER A 174 16.68 10.85 3.05
C SER A 174 16.92 9.41 2.62
N ARG A 175 17.07 9.16 1.31
CA ARG A 175 17.42 7.84 0.76
C ARG A 175 18.80 7.37 1.18
N SER A 176 19.80 8.26 1.25
CA SER A 176 21.13 7.87 1.75
C SER A 176 21.15 7.38 3.19
N ILE A 177 20.12 7.70 3.99
CA ILE A 177 19.98 7.24 5.38
C ILE A 177 19.22 5.91 5.45
N ILE A 178 18.16 5.73 4.66
CA ILE A 178 17.26 4.58 4.75
C ILE A 178 17.65 3.40 3.84
N GLU A 179 18.32 3.66 2.72
CA GLU A 179 18.72 2.64 1.76
C GLU A 179 20.11 2.08 2.12
N PRO A 180 20.37 0.79 1.83
CA PRO A 180 21.69 0.21 2.07
C PRO A 180 22.77 0.89 1.23
N MET A 181 24.03 0.75 1.65
CA MET A 181 25.20 1.22 0.91
C MET A 181 25.16 0.73 -0.55
N PRO A 182 25.55 1.58 -1.51
CA PRO A 182 25.43 1.21 -2.91
C PRO A 182 26.36 0.05 -3.24
N GLN A 183 25.89 -0.89 -4.07
CA GLN A 183 26.80 -1.85 -4.69
C GLN A 183 27.59 -1.11 -5.76
N VAL A 184 28.90 -1.33 -5.79
CA VAL A 184 29.82 -0.61 -6.68
C VAL A 184 30.60 -1.61 -7.52
N GLN A 185 30.58 -1.41 -8.84
CA GLN A 185 31.40 -2.12 -9.80
C GLN A 185 32.37 -1.12 -10.45
N TYR A 186 33.67 -1.27 -10.21
CA TYR A 186 34.71 -0.48 -10.85
C TYR A 186 35.01 -1.02 -12.26
N ILE A 187 35.02 -0.13 -13.25
CA ILE A 187 35.28 -0.46 -14.67
C ILE A 187 36.74 -0.16 -15.06
N ALA A 188 37.30 0.89 -14.48
CA ALA A 188 38.74 1.17 -14.42
C ALA A 188 39.12 1.21 -12.93
N GLY A 189 40.21 0.54 -12.54
CA GLY A 189 40.57 0.34 -11.13
C GLY A 189 40.65 1.66 -10.34
N LEU A 190 40.51 1.58 -9.01
CA LEU A 190 40.75 2.71 -8.10
C LEU A 190 42.16 3.28 -8.35
N GLY A 191 42.26 4.53 -8.83
CA GLY A 191 43.53 5.18 -9.15
C GLY A 191 44.01 5.03 -10.60
N GLU A 192 43.36 4.23 -11.46
CA GLU A 192 43.67 4.20 -12.89
C GLU A 192 43.14 5.45 -13.59
N LYS A 193 44.06 6.34 -13.98
CA LYS A 193 43.79 7.45 -14.90
C LYS A 193 43.89 6.91 -16.33
N ARG A 194 42.81 7.01 -17.10
CA ARG A 194 42.83 6.72 -18.55
C ARG A 194 42.67 8.02 -19.32
N CYS A 195 43.63 8.33 -20.17
CA CYS A 195 43.57 9.50 -21.04
C CYS A 195 43.39 9.07 -22.48
N PHE A 196 42.56 9.82 -23.19
CA PHE A 196 42.24 9.63 -24.59
C PHE A 196 42.80 10.84 -25.33
N VAL A 197 43.73 10.59 -26.25
CA VAL A 197 44.39 11.60 -27.07
C VAL A 197 44.12 11.21 -28.52
N GLU A 198 43.37 12.05 -29.23
CA GLU A 198 42.92 11.91 -30.63
C GLU A 198 42.17 10.59 -30.98
N GLY A 199 41.05 10.74 -31.71
CA GLY A 199 40.20 9.61 -32.13
C GLY A 199 39.17 9.13 -31.09
N GLN A 200 38.25 8.27 -31.53
CA GLN A 200 37.22 7.69 -30.66
C GLN A 200 37.75 6.42 -29.98
N GLN A 201 37.92 6.45 -28.66
CA GLN A 201 38.37 5.30 -27.88
C GLN A 201 37.22 4.73 -27.06
N THR A 202 37.21 3.40 -26.86
CA THR A 202 36.09 2.71 -26.23
C THR A 202 36.52 1.79 -25.09
N ILE A 203 35.77 1.84 -23.99
CA ILE A 203 35.84 0.87 -22.89
C ILE A 203 34.64 -0.06 -23.00
N THR A 204 34.89 -1.34 -23.27
CA THR A 204 33.85 -2.39 -23.31
C THR A 204 33.68 -3.03 -21.94
N ILE A 205 32.44 -3.29 -21.53
CA ILE A 205 32.09 -3.83 -20.22
C ILE A 205 31.70 -5.30 -20.39
N GLN A 206 32.57 -6.23 -19.97
CA GLN A 206 32.39 -7.68 -20.20
C GLN A 206 31.39 -8.34 -19.23
N ASN A 207 31.29 -7.86 -17.98
CA ASN A 207 30.38 -8.37 -16.96
C ASN A 207 29.36 -7.29 -16.56
N SER A 208 28.44 -6.96 -17.46
CA SER A 208 27.40 -5.95 -17.16
C SER A 208 26.44 -6.45 -16.08
N SER A 209 26.42 -5.75 -14.96
CA SER A 209 25.36 -5.82 -13.95
C SER A 209 24.14 -4.95 -14.35
N GLU A 210 23.02 -5.03 -13.63
CA GLU A 210 21.90 -4.07 -13.78
C GLU A 210 22.17 -2.73 -13.07
N LEU A 211 23.43 -2.40 -12.77
CA LEU A 211 23.82 -1.14 -12.14
C LEU A 211 23.74 0.01 -13.17
N SER A 212 22.94 1.03 -12.88
CA SER A 212 22.58 2.08 -13.84
C SER A 212 23.10 3.47 -13.48
N VAL A 213 23.72 3.64 -12.31
CA VAL A 213 24.30 4.93 -11.90
C VAL A 213 25.78 4.96 -12.23
N LEU A 214 26.16 5.77 -13.21
CA LEU A 214 27.54 6.03 -13.59
C LEU A 214 28.14 7.08 -12.66
N ARG A 215 29.33 6.81 -12.13
CA ARG A 215 30.15 7.79 -11.41
C ARG A 215 31.59 7.74 -11.89
N MET A 216 32.14 8.89 -12.29
CA MET A 216 33.53 9.05 -12.70
C MET A 216 34.05 10.47 -12.44
N PHE A 217 35.36 10.66 -12.49
CA PHE A 217 35.97 11.98 -12.63
C PHE A 217 36.40 12.18 -14.07
N VAL A 218 36.17 13.38 -14.60
CA VAL A 218 36.52 13.78 -15.98
C VAL A 218 37.44 14.99 -15.92
N LEU A 219 38.53 14.94 -16.69
CA LEU A 219 39.45 16.02 -16.96
C LEU A 219 39.44 16.26 -18.46
N SER A 220 39.22 17.50 -18.90
CA SER A 220 39.23 17.84 -20.33
C SER A 220 40.28 18.90 -20.62
N SER A 221 41.04 18.69 -21.69
CA SER A 221 42.10 19.60 -22.16
C SER A 221 41.62 20.51 -23.31
N ASP A 222 40.57 20.09 -24.02
CA ASP A 222 39.94 20.83 -25.12
C ASP A 222 38.50 21.29 -24.77
N ARG A 223 37.80 21.94 -25.71
CA ARG A 223 36.40 22.39 -25.51
C ARG A 223 35.38 21.48 -26.18
N GLU A 224 35.83 20.50 -26.96
CA GLU A 224 35.00 19.65 -27.82
C GLU A 224 34.85 18.21 -27.28
N SER A 225 35.53 17.91 -26.16
CA SER A 225 35.44 16.63 -25.47
C SER A 225 34.01 16.20 -25.23
N SER A 226 33.69 14.97 -25.62
CA SER A 226 32.37 14.36 -25.45
C SER A 226 32.49 12.87 -25.18
N PHE A 227 31.42 12.26 -24.69
CA PHE A 227 31.37 10.82 -24.50
C PHE A 227 29.95 10.32 -24.61
N HIS A 228 29.79 9.06 -25.00
CA HIS A 228 28.50 8.39 -25.00
C HIS A 228 28.57 7.01 -24.38
N ILE A 229 27.44 6.60 -23.83
CA ILE A 229 27.27 5.30 -23.19
C ILE A 229 26.27 4.51 -24.04
N THR A 230 26.71 3.35 -24.52
CA THR A 230 25.85 2.40 -25.20
C THR A 230 25.19 1.52 -24.16
N VAL A 231 23.86 1.56 -24.11
CA VAL A 231 23.03 0.84 -23.13
C VAL A 231 22.02 -0.05 -23.83
N GLN A 232 21.71 -1.18 -23.21
CA GLN A 232 20.64 -2.05 -23.63
C GLN A 232 19.54 -2.05 -22.57
N ARG A 233 18.28 -1.91 -23.00
CA ARG A 233 17.13 -2.08 -22.09
C ARG A 233 17.00 -3.53 -21.63
N SER A 234 16.86 -3.76 -20.32
CA SER A 234 16.71 -5.11 -19.78
C SER A 234 15.46 -5.83 -20.30
N ASP A 235 14.36 -5.10 -20.51
CA ASP A 235 13.04 -5.62 -20.86
C ASP A 235 12.86 -5.92 -22.36
N THR A 236 13.25 -4.96 -23.21
CA THR A 236 13.03 -5.00 -24.67
C THR A 236 14.27 -5.43 -25.44
N LYS A 237 15.43 -5.49 -24.79
CA LYS A 237 16.75 -5.73 -25.41
C LYS A 237 17.15 -4.70 -26.48
N GLN A 238 16.39 -3.62 -26.62
CA GLN A 238 16.66 -2.54 -27.55
C GLN A 238 17.87 -1.71 -27.11
N LEU A 239 18.73 -1.38 -28.07
CA LEU A 239 19.95 -0.61 -27.86
C LEU A 239 19.70 0.89 -27.99
N TYR A 240 20.35 1.66 -27.11
CA TYR A 240 20.32 3.12 -27.13
C TYR A 240 21.73 3.66 -26.88
N ARG A 241 21.98 4.89 -27.32
CA ARG A 241 23.20 5.65 -26.99
C ARG A 241 22.80 6.93 -26.27
N ILE A 242 23.37 7.12 -25.08
CA ILE A 242 23.21 8.33 -24.28
C ILE A 242 24.47 9.16 -24.45
N HIS A 243 24.37 10.28 -25.16
CA HIS A 243 25.47 11.18 -25.49
C HIS A 243 25.53 12.33 -24.51
N TYR A 244 26.73 12.62 -24.02
CA TYR A 244 27.06 13.77 -23.19
C TYR A 244 28.03 14.65 -23.96
N ILE A 245 27.57 15.85 -24.33
CA ILE A 245 28.24 16.73 -25.30
C ILE A 245 28.44 18.15 -24.76
N PRO A 246 29.42 18.91 -25.27
CA PRO A 246 29.80 20.21 -24.73
C PRO A 246 28.90 21.37 -25.19
N VAL A 247 27.58 21.15 -25.24
CA VAL A 247 26.59 22.17 -25.65
C VAL A 247 25.77 22.65 -24.45
N SER A 248 25.21 23.86 -24.54
CA SER A 248 24.37 24.44 -23.49
C SER A 248 22.93 23.91 -23.47
N GLU A 249 22.46 23.32 -24.58
CA GLU A 249 21.14 22.72 -24.66
C GLU A 249 21.05 21.51 -23.71
N PRO A 250 20.12 21.50 -22.73
CA PRO A 250 20.15 20.51 -21.66
C PRO A 250 19.79 19.10 -22.12
N ILE A 251 18.91 18.97 -23.11
CA ILE A 251 18.49 17.69 -23.69
C ILE A 251 18.03 17.90 -25.13
N ARG A 252 18.47 17.02 -26.03
CA ARG A 252 18.07 16.97 -27.44
C ARG A 252 17.93 15.51 -27.87
N VAL A 253 16.98 15.23 -28.75
CA VAL A 253 16.83 13.90 -29.36
C VAL A 253 16.78 14.08 -30.87
N ILE A 254 17.73 13.44 -31.56
CA ILE A 254 17.87 13.55 -33.02
C ILE A 254 17.14 12.41 -33.72
N ASN A 255 17.20 11.21 -33.16
CA ASN A 255 16.52 10.02 -33.65
C ASN A 255 15.99 9.17 -32.47
N SER A 256 15.31 8.06 -32.75
CA SER A 256 14.67 7.22 -31.71
C SER A 256 15.63 6.46 -30.78
N PHE A 257 16.94 6.44 -31.06
CA PHE A 257 17.93 5.62 -30.36
C PHE A 257 19.07 6.43 -29.73
N ASP A 258 19.26 7.67 -30.15
CA ASP A 258 20.31 8.58 -29.70
C ASP A 258 19.73 9.76 -28.92
N VAL A 259 20.02 9.78 -27.61
CA VAL A 259 19.61 10.84 -26.69
C VAL A 259 20.82 11.66 -26.31
N TYR A 260 20.74 12.99 -26.43
CA TYR A 260 21.85 13.90 -26.17
C TYR A 260 21.55 14.77 -24.96
N PHE A 261 22.54 14.90 -24.09
CA PHE A 261 22.53 15.77 -22.92
C PHE A 261 23.72 16.73 -22.97
N GLY A 262 23.43 18.04 -22.97
CA GLY A 262 24.47 19.05 -22.90
C GLY A 262 24.95 19.28 -21.47
N PHE A 263 26.26 19.21 -21.25
CA PHE A 263 26.90 19.65 -19.99
C PHE A 263 27.58 21.02 -20.11
N GLY A 264 27.50 21.68 -21.26
CA GLY A 264 28.23 22.92 -21.55
C GLY A 264 29.75 22.69 -21.65
N GLN A 265 30.55 23.72 -21.39
CA GLN A 265 32.01 23.57 -21.40
C GLN A 265 32.50 23.05 -20.05
N LEU A 266 33.29 21.96 -20.08
CA LEU A 266 34.01 21.49 -18.90
C LEU A 266 35.12 22.49 -18.52
N PRO A 267 35.41 22.67 -17.23
CA PRO A 267 36.55 23.46 -16.79
C PRO A 267 37.87 22.89 -17.36
N LYS A 268 38.60 23.70 -18.13
CA LYS A 268 39.87 23.29 -18.74
C LYS A 268 40.88 22.89 -17.67
N ASN A 269 41.52 21.75 -17.84
CA ASN A 269 42.58 21.24 -16.96
C ASN A 269 42.18 21.10 -15.49
N ARG A 270 40.89 20.89 -15.20
CA ARG A 270 40.39 20.64 -13.84
C ARG A 270 39.52 19.39 -13.78
N TRP A 271 39.85 18.51 -12.84
CA TRP A 271 39.04 17.32 -12.56
C TRP A 271 37.66 17.72 -12.05
N THR A 272 36.64 17.16 -12.70
CA THR A 272 35.22 17.38 -12.37
C THR A 272 34.55 16.05 -12.10
N ARG A 273 33.80 15.93 -11.00
CA ARG A 273 32.99 14.74 -10.73
C ARG A 273 31.79 14.72 -11.67
N PHE A 274 31.53 13.57 -12.27
CA PHE A 274 30.40 13.32 -13.15
C PHE A 274 29.62 12.10 -12.67
N THR A 275 28.38 12.32 -12.21
CA THR A 275 27.51 11.27 -11.66
C THR A 275 26.14 11.32 -12.35
N ARG A 276 25.70 10.24 -12.99
CA ARG A 276 24.45 10.16 -13.77
C ARG A 276 23.70 8.87 -13.51
N ASP A 277 22.39 8.97 -13.34
CA ASP A 277 21.48 7.82 -13.45
C ASP A 277 21.08 7.65 -14.92
N LEU A 278 21.67 6.65 -15.57
CA LEU A 278 21.48 6.37 -17.00
C LEU A 278 20.05 5.91 -17.30
N GLY A 279 19.40 5.22 -16.35
CA GLY A 279 18.02 4.77 -16.47
C GLY A 279 17.03 5.93 -16.45
N VAL A 280 17.32 6.94 -15.62
CA VAL A 280 16.58 8.21 -15.57
C VAL A 280 16.83 9.06 -16.81
N ASP A 281 18.09 9.17 -17.25
CA ASP A 281 18.43 9.93 -18.45
C ASP A 281 17.75 9.35 -19.70
N LEU A 282 17.82 8.02 -19.90
CA LEU A 282 17.15 7.40 -21.04
C LEU A 282 15.62 7.58 -21.00
N MET A 283 15.02 7.45 -19.81
CA MET A 283 13.59 7.69 -19.61
C MET A 283 13.18 9.08 -20.09
N HIS A 284 13.92 10.12 -19.70
CA HIS A 284 13.64 11.50 -20.13
C HIS A 284 13.85 11.68 -21.63
N GLY A 285 14.89 11.08 -22.20
CA GLY A 285 15.12 11.08 -23.65
C GLY A 285 13.97 10.49 -24.46
N ILE A 286 13.46 9.32 -24.05
CA ILE A 286 12.34 8.67 -24.74
C ILE A 286 11.07 9.52 -24.62
N VAL A 287 10.76 10.02 -23.41
CA VAL A 287 9.56 10.84 -23.17
C VAL A 287 9.62 12.15 -23.94
N TYR A 288 10.81 12.74 -24.12
CA TYR A 288 11.01 13.97 -24.87
C TYR A 288 10.45 13.90 -26.29
N THR A 289 10.52 12.74 -26.95
CA THR A 289 10.00 12.54 -28.32
C THR A 289 8.50 12.27 -28.36
N SER A 290 7.88 11.91 -27.24
CA SER A 290 6.48 11.46 -27.22
C SER A 290 5.49 12.61 -27.03
N LYS A 291 4.62 12.82 -28.04
CA LYS A 291 3.54 13.82 -27.96
C LYS A 291 2.41 13.46 -26.97
N LYS A 292 2.33 12.19 -26.50
CA LYS A 292 1.14 11.64 -25.80
C LYS A 292 1.27 11.47 -24.28
N VAL A 293 2.44 11.68 -23.67
CA VAL A 293 2.66 11.31 -22.25
C VAL A 293 2.63 12.55 -21.34
N LYS A 294 1.44 13.15 -21.14
CA LYS A 294 1.32 14.32 -20.23
C LYS A 294 0.78 14.02 -18.84
N LYS A 295 0.43 12.76 -18.51
CA LYS A 295 -0.24 12.43 -17.22
C LYS A 295 0.10 11.08 -16.59
N VAL A 296 1.19 10.40 -17.00
CA VAL A 296 1.58 9.10 -16.40
C VAL A 296 2.87 9.27 -15.60
N LYS A 297 2.96 8.62 -14.43
CA LYS A 297 4.19 8.55 -13.63
C LYS A 297 5.24 7.80 -14.45
N LEU A 298 6.39 8.43 -14.65
CA LEU A 298 7.50 7.80 -15.36
C LEU A 298 8.22 6.84 -14.39
N LYS A 299 8.86 5.79 -14.89
CA LYS A 299 9.69 4.90 -14.07
C LYS A 299 11.06 4.80 -14.71
N ALA A 300 12.11 4.86 -13.89
CA ALA A 300 13.47 4.64 -14.35
C ALA A 300 13.58 3.31 -15.12
N ILE A 301 14.30 3.34 -16.24
CA ILE A 301 14.44 2.17 -17.11
C ILE A 301 15.59 1.32 -16.60
N LYS A 302 15.36 0.01 -16.47
CA LYS A 302 16.43 -0.95 -16.17
C LYS A 302 17.32 -1.17 -17.39
N LEU A 303 18.63 -1.06 -17.17
CA LEU A 303 19.64 -1.06 -18.23
C LEU A 303 20.76 -2.06 -17.95
N VAL A 304 21.35 -2.54 -19.04
CA VAL A 304 22.62 -3.26 -19.12
C VAL A 304 23.59 -2.32 -19.84
N ILE A 305 24.76 -2.06 -19.25
CA ILE A 305 25.71 -1.08 -19.78
C ILE A 305 26.77 -1.83 -20.58
N LEU A 306 26.88 -1.55 -21.88
CA LEU A 306 27.71 -2.34 -22.79
C LEU A 306 29.08 -1.69 -23.04
N GLN A 307 29.09 -0.39 -23.28
CA GLN A 307 30.28 0.32 -23.74
C GLN A 307 30.23 1.79 -23.36
N MET A 308 31.39 2.36 -23.06
CA MET A 308 31.61 3.80 -22.96
C MET A 308 32.56 4.23 -24.07
N ALA A 309 32.20 5.23 -24.85
CA ALA A 309 33.03 5.76 -25.92
C ALA A 309 33.33 7.24 -25.66
N PHE A 310 34.59 7.62 -25.82
CA PHE A 310 35.11 8.95 -25.54
C PHE A 310 35.66 9.56 -26.83
N ALA A 311 35.47 10.86 -27.00
CA ALA A 311 35.95 11.63 -28.14
C ALA A 311 36.52 12.98 -27.66
N GLY A 312 37.61 13.43 -28.30
CA GLY A 312 38.38 14.60 -27.89
C GLY A 312 39.47 14.28 -26.85
N GLU A 313 40.15 15.32 -26.39
CA GLU A 313 41.22 15.24 -25.39
C GLU A 313 40.67 15.26 -23.97
N LEU A 314 40.40 14.07 -23.44
CA LEU A 314 39.89 13.91 -22.08
C LEU A 314 40.56 12.76 -21.33
N CYS A 315 40.64 12.88 -20.02
CA CYS A 315 40.98 11.79 -19.11
C CYS A 315 39.83 11.48 -18.17
N VAL A 316 39.68 10.20 -17.84
CA VAL A 316 38.74 9.71 -16.82
C VAL A 316 39.48 8.99 -15.70
N ALA A 317 38.92 9.05 -14.50
CA ALA A 317 39.42 8.34 -13.34
C ALA A 317 38.25 7.83 -12.47
N ASN A 318 38.49 6.75 -11.71
CA ASN A 318 37.52 6.12 -10.79
C ASN A 318 36.16 5.84 -11.45
N VAL A 319 36.17 5.28 -12.66
CA VAL A 319 34.95 4.95 -13.40
C VAL A 319 34.26 3.78 -12.73
N SER A 320 33.04 4.00 -12.25
CA SER A 320 32.24 2.99 -11.55
C SER A 320 30.77 3.02 -11.97
N LEU A 321 30.14 1.86 -11.92
CA LEU A 321 28.69 1.70 -11.98
C LEU A 321 28.18 1.34 -10.59
N GLN A 322 27.06 1.95 -10.19
CA GLN A 322 26.51 1.87 -8.84
C GLN A 322 25.00 1.63 -8.85
N THR A 323 24.45 1.11 -7.75
CA THR A 323 22.99 0.99 -7.59
C THR A 323 22.35 2.37 -7.44
N HIS A 324 23.01 3.26 -6.71
CA HIS A 324 22.62 4.65 -6.49
C HIS A 324 23.85 5.47 -6.11
N ALA A 325 23.73 6.80 -6.19
CA ALA A 325 24.75 7.74 -5.72
C ALA A 325 24.07 8.90 -4.97
N HIS A 326 23.33 8.58 -3.90
CA HIS A 326 22.46 9.54 -3.24
C HIS A 326 23.18 10.78 -2.69
N VAL A 327 24.32 10.59 -2.01
CA VAL A 327 25.09 11.70 -1.44
C VAL A 327 25.63 12.64 -2.53
N ASP A 328 26.12 12.08 -3.63
CA ASP A 328 26.58 12.83 -4.80
C ASP A 328 25.49 13.77 -5.35
N HIS A 329 24.28 13.23 -5.60
CA HIS A 329 23.15 14.02 -6.08
C HIS A 329 22.66 15.05 -5.06
N PHE A 330 22.69 14.73 -3.77
CA PHE A 330 22.36 15.67 -2.70
C PHE A 330 23.33 16.86 -2.66
N LEU A 331 24.64 16.59 -2.76
CA LEU A 331 25.67 17.64 -2.76
C LEU A 331 25.61 18.50 -4.03
N ASP A 332 25.26 17.92 -5.19
CA ASP A 332 25.01 18.72 -6.41
C ASP A 332 23.88 19.74 -6.19
N VAL A 333 22.82 19.34 -5.48
CA VAL A 333 21.72 20.24 -5.12
C VAL A 333 22.16 21.31 -4.12
N ALA A 334 22.93 20.95 -3.09
CA ALA A 334 23.43 21.91 -2.10
C ALA A 334 24.35 22.97 -2.74
N ASN A 335 25.30 22.54 -3.58
CA ASN A 335 26.17 23.43 -4.34
C ASN A 335 25.36 24.34 -5.27
N TRP A 336 24.37 23.78 -5.97
CA TRP A 336 23.51 24.58 -6.83
C TRP A 336 22.80 25.71 -6.06
N PHE A 337 22.31 25.44 -4.85
CA PHE A 337 21.70 26.48 -4.03
C PHE A 337 22.70 27.58 -3.63
N VAL A 338 23.92 27.22 -3.22
CA VAL A 338 24.96 28.23 -2.91
C VAL A 338 25.28 29.09 -4.15
N GLU A 339 25.51 28.45 -5.30
CA GLU A 339 25.92 29.11 -6.53
C GLU A 339 24.83 29.98 -7.18
N ASN A 340 23.56 29.67 -6.93
CA ASN A 340 22.42 30.33 -7.58
C ASN A 340 21.58 31.19 -6.62
N GLN A 341 22.07 31.45 -5.40
CA GLN A 341 21.44 32.38 -4.48
C GLN A 341 21.71 33.82 -4.91
N ASP A 342 20.67 34.65 -4.97
CA ASP A 342 20.84 36.05 -5.36
C ASP A 342 21.30 36.95 -4.20
N GLN A 343 21.44 38.24 -4.49
CA GLN A 343 21.88 39.24 -3.52
C GLN A 343 20.89 39.42 -2.37
N LYS A 344 19.59 39.19 -2.58
CA LYS A 344 18.54 39.27 -1.56
C LYS A 344 18.46 38.01 -0.69
N GLY A 345 19.27 36.99 -0.98
CA GLY A 345 19.26 35.71 -0.26
C GLY A 345 18.27 34.70 -0.83
N GLY A 346 17.59 35.02 -1.93
CA GLY A 346 16.55 34.18 -2.50
C GLY A 346 17.00 33.33 -3.67
N TRP A 347 16.13 32.38 -4.02
CA TRP A 347 16.16 31.67 -5.30
C TRP A 347 14.91 32.02 -6.09
N SER A 348 15.05 33.00 -6.99
CA SER A 348 13.91 33.52 -7.74
C SER A 348 13.42 32.52 -8.80
N VAL A 349 12.10 32.50 -9.03
CA VAL A 349 11.47 31.65 -10.04
C VAL A 349 11.42 32.42 -11.37
N PRO A 350 12.10 31.94 -12.43
CA PRO A 350 12.32 32.72 -13.65
C PRO A 350 11.12 32.69 -14.62
N VAL A 351 9.94 32.25 -14.17
CA VAL A 351 8.75 32.13 -15.01
C VAL A 351 7.53 32.76 -14.36
N LYS A 352 6.62 33.26 -15.21
CA LYS A 352 5.33 33.80 -14.78
C LYS A 352 4.48 32.70 -14.15
N ARG A 353 3.80 33.01 -13.05
CA ARG A 353 2.74 32.16 -12.46
C ARG A 353 1.43 32.91 -12.47
N SER A 354 0.41 32.33 -13.12
CA SER A 354 -0.95 32.88 -13.17
C SER A 354 -1.92 31.94 -12.47
N MET A 355 -2.74 32.47 -11.57
CA MET A 355 -3.69 31.73 -10.74
C MET A 355 -5.07 32.40 -10.77
N SER A 356 -6.11 31.67 -10.38
CA SER A 356 -7.50 32.18 -10.31
C SER A 356 -7.93 32.89 -11.60
N ASN A 357 -7.76 32.23 -12.75
CA ASN A 357 -8.06 32.77 -14.08
C ASN A 357 -7.38 34.12 -14.39
N GLY A 358 -6.19 34.35 -13.84
CA GLY A 358 -5.41 35.57 -14.08
C GLY A 358 -5.65 36.69 -13.08
N ARG A 359 -6.49 36.48 -12.06
CA ARG A 359 -6.68 37.46 -10.98
C ARG A 359 -5.47 37.59 -10.05
N LEU A 360 -4.66 36.53 -9.95
CA LEU A 360 -3.43 36.53 -9.18
C LEU A 360 -2.26 36.17 -10.11
N VAL A 361 -1.35 37.14 -10.33
CA VAL A 361 -0.25 36.98 -11.28
C VAL A 361 1.06 37.35 -10.61
N LEU A 362 2.01 36.41 -10.65
CA LEU A 362 3.40 36.64 -10.29
C LEU A 362 4.23 36.76 -11.56
N LYS A 363 4.91 37.90 -11.71
CA LYS A 363 5.89 38.12 -12.79
C LYS A 363 7.16 37.31 -12.51
N PRO A 364 7.92 36.89 -13.54
CA PRO A 364 9.22 36.24 -13.35
C PRO A 364 10.11 36.99 -12.34
N GLY A 365 10.83 36.25 -11.50
CA GLY A 365 11.66 36.80 -10.43
C GLY A 365 11.05 36.72 -9.02
N TRP A 366 9.85 36.13 -8.87
CA TRP A 366 9.19 35.95 -7.57
C TRP A 366 9.86 34.85 -6.72
N TYR A 367 9.80 34.98 -5.40
CA TYR A 367 10.31 33.97 -4.44
C TYR A 367 9.18 33.12 -3.86
N SER A 368 9.51 32.00 -3.24
CA SER A 368 8.54 31.13 -2.56
C SER A 368 9.03 30.77 -1.17
N ALA A 369 8.21 30.93 -0.15
CA ALA A 369 8.56 30.53 1.21
C ALA A 369 8.84 29.02 1.30
N MET A 370 8.14 28.21 0.50
CA MET A 370 8.40 26.77 0.38
C MET A 370 9.77 26.50 -0.27
N ALA A 371 10.16 27.29 -1.27
CA ALA A 371 11.49 27.18 -1.88
C ALA A 371 12.59 27.50 -0.89
N GLN A 372 12.45 28.63 -0.17
CA GLN A 372 13.40 29.03 0.86
C GLN A 372 13.47 27.96 1.97
N GLY A 373 12.32 27.44 2.41
CA GLY A 373 12.22 26.36 3.40
C GLY A 373 13.03 25.12 3.01
N HIS A 374 12.77 24.58 1.82
CA HIS A 374 13.54 23.42 1.34
C HIS A 374 15.02 23.70 1.17
N ALA A 375 15.38 24.87 0.64
CA ALA A 375 16.78 25.25 0.46
C ALA A 375 17.52 25.35 1.81
N MET A 376 16.89 25.96 2.83
CA MET A 376 17.40 25.97 4.20
C MET A 376 17.62 24.54 4.71
N SER A 377 16.62 23.66 4.59
CA SER A 377 16.74 22.25 5.02
C SER A 377 17.84 21.47 4.29
N VAL A 378 18.06 21.71 2.99
CA VAL A 378 19.16 21.12 2.21
C VAL A 378 20.50 21.64 2.71
N LEU A 379 20.67 22.95 2.79
CA LEU A 379 21.93 23.59 3.16
C LEU A 379 22.33 23.27 4.60
N CYS A 380 21.36 23.17 5.52
CA CYS A 380 21.60 22.71 6.89
C CYS A 380 22.18 21.28 6.91
N ARG A 381 21.57 20.37 6.15
CA ARG A 381 22.05 18.98 6.05
C ARG A 381 23.42 18.90 5.37
N ALA A 382 23.69 19.74 4.38
CA ALA A 382 24.98 19.80 3.71
C ALA A 382 26.06 20.36 4.65
N TYR A 383 25.74 21.38 5.45
CA TYR A 383 26.61 21.88 6.50
C TYR A 383 26.91 20.81 7.56
N LEU A 384 25.89 20.10 8.03
CA LEU A 384 26.05 19.03 9.01
C LEU A 384 26.86 17.84 8.47
N LEU A 385 26.81 17.60 7.16
CA LEU A 385 27.54 16.51 6.49
C LEU A 385 29.01 16.88 6.20
N GLU A 386 29.26 18.07 5.66
CA GLU A 386 30.57 18.48 5.11
C GLU A 386 31.32 19.48 6.01
N ASN A 387 30.66 20.05 7.01
CA ASN A 387 31.18 21.10 7.89
C ASN A 387 31.71 22.34 7.15
N LYS A 388 31.18 22.64 5.96
CA LYS A 388 31.53 23.83 5.17
C LYS A 388 30.62 25.00 5.48
N LYS A 389 31.20 26.08 6.01
CA LYS A 389 30.47 27.27 6.48
C LYS A 389 29.65 27.95 5.36
N GLU A 390 30.08 27.85 4.11
CA GLU A 390 29.38 28.41 2.94
C GLU A 390 27.91 27.97 2.85
N TYR A 391 27.61 26.72 3.21
CA TYR A 391 26.23 26.22 3.23
C TYR A 391 25.40 26.90 4.32
N LEU A 392 25.96 27.02 5.53
CA LEU A 392 25.29 27.68 6.65
C LEU A 392 25.07 29.17 6.38
N ASP A 393 26.08 29.87 5.86
CA ASP A 393 26.01 31.29 5.53
C ASP A 393 24.94 31.55 4.44
N SER A 394 24.87 30.69 3.41
CA SER A 394 23.83 30.75 2.39
C SER A 394 22.43 30.49 2.98
N ALA A 395 22.29 29.51 3.89
CA ALA A 395 21.02 29.22 4.55
C ALA A 395 20.54 30.39 5.41
N LEU A 396 21.44 31.03 6.17
CA LEU A 396 21.12 32.20 7.00
C LEU A 396 20.70 33.41 6.15
N LYS A 397 21.36 33.63 5.01
CA LYS A 397 20.99 34.71 4.09
C LYS A 397 19.56 34.57 3.54
N ALA A 398 19.06 33.34 3.41
CA ALA A 398 17.71 33.06 2.93
C ALA A 398 16.59 33.55 3.85
N VAL A 399 16.91 33.82 5.12
CA VAL A 399 15.97 34.25 6.16
C VAL A 399 15.52 35.70 5.95
N GLU A 400 16.34 36.55 5.33
CA GLU A 400 16.03 37.98 5.17
C GLU A 400 14.73 38.24 4.37
N LEU A 401 14.39 37.36 3.43
CA LEU A 401 13.14 37.45 2.68
C LEU A 401 11.87 37.23 3.53
N PHE A 402 12.00 36.58 4.70
CA PHE A 402 10.92 36.40 5.66
C PHE A 402 10.63 37.65 6.49
N TYR A 403 11.28 38.79 6.21
CA TYR A 403 10.97 40.09 6.80
C TYR A 403 10.41 41.10 5.79
N ILE A 404 10.34 40.73 4.51
CA ILE A 404 9.92 41.62 3.43
C ILE A 404 8.50 41.24 3.02
N ASN A 405 7.62 42.24 2.84
CA ASN A 405 6.26 42.02 2.36
C ASN A 405 6.25 41.45 0.94
N ALA A 406 5.26 40.61 0.64
CA ALA A 406 5.03 40.07 -0.70
C ALA A 406 4.87 41.18 -1.76
N SER A 407 4.23 42.30 -1.41
CA SER A 407 4.10 43.48 -2.28
C SER A 407 5.44 44.11 -2.65
N ASP A 408 6.43 44.01 -1.77
CA ASP A 408 7.77 44.62 -1.92
C ASP A 408 8.79 43.60 -2.47
N GLY A 409 8.30 42.47 -2.99
CA GLY A 409 9.12 41.38 -3.54
C GLY A 409 9.68 40.43 -2.48
N GLY A 410 9.10 40.40 -1.28
CA GLY A 410 9.40 39.45 -0.22
C GLY A 410 8.43 38.27 -0.15
N LEU A 411 8.22 37.74 1.06
CA LEU A 411 7.46 36.50 1.30
C LEU A 411 6.29 36.65 2.26
N ILE A 412 6.19 37.75 3.02
CA ILE A 412 5.13 37.88 4.03
C ILE A 412 3.87 38.53 3.45
N ASN A 413 2.72 37.93 3.71
CA ASN A 413 1.44 38.62 3.71
C ASN A 413 0.81 38.57 5.10
N TYR A 414 -0.14 39.45 5.37
CA TYR A 414 -0.88 39.47 6.63
C TYR A 414 -2.34 39.10 6.40
N PHE A 415 -2.83 38.07 7.08
CA PHE A 415 -4.26 37.76 7.10
C PHE A 415 -4.97 38.76 8.03
N TYR A 416 -5.88 39.56 7.45
CA TYR A 416 -6.57 40.68 8.10
C TYR A 416 -5.65 41.65 8.86
N ASN A 417 -4.43 41.90 8.34
CA ASN A 417 -3.42 42.77 8.98
C ASN A 417 -2.96 42.31 10.38
N VAL A 418 -3.30 41.08 10.79
CA VAL A 418 -2.99 40.56 12.14
C VAL A 418 -2.00 39.40 12.07
N PHE A 419 -2.29 38.39 11.25
CA PHE A 419 -1.52 37.15 11.27
C PHE A 419 -0.50 37.11 10.12
N PRO A 420 0.82 37.16 10.40
CA PRO A 420 1.84 37.06 9.36
C PRO A 420 1.90 35.64 8.78
N TRP A 421 1.94 35.55 7.46
CA TRP A 421 1.96 34.32 6.70
C TRP A 421 3.09 34.31 5.66
N TYR A 422 3.86 33.22 5.63
CA TYR A 422 4.96 33.03 4.68
C TYR A 422 4.43 32.36 3.41
N GLU A 423 4.37 33.10 2.32
CA GLU A 423 3.63 32.71 1.12
C GLU A 423 4.41 31.70 0.24
N GLU A 424 3.77 30.58 -0.11
CA GLU A 424 4.26 29.72 -1.20
C GLU A 424 4.27 30.51 -2.51
N TYR A 425 3.22 31.30 -2.73
CA TYR A 425 3.06 32.20 -3.86
C TYR A 425 2.77 33.60 -3.30
N PRO A 426 3.76 34.53 -3.27
CA PRO A 426 3.62 35.85 -2.66
C PRO A 426 2.76 36.78 -3.53
N THR A 427 1.49 36.45 -3.67
CA THR A 427 0.53 37.24 -4.47
C THR A 427 -0.02 38.40 -3.67
N THR A 428 -0.56 39.38 -4.37
CA THR A 428 -1.31 40.48 -3.77
C THR A 428 -2.69 40.54 -4.44
N PRO A 429 -3.81 40.32 -3.71
CA PRO A 429 -3.87 39.94 -2.30
C PRO A 429 -3.28 38.53 -2.02
N GLY A 430 -3.02 38.25 -0.74
CA GLY A 430 -2.39 37.00 -0.31
C GLY A 430 -3.17 35.74 -0.65
N SER A 431 -2.44 34.68 -0.96
CA SER A 431 -3.01 33.38 -1.35
C SER A 431 -3.19 32.45 -0.17
N PHE A 432 -2.27 32.51 0.80
CA PHE A 432 -2.29 31.72 2.04
C PHE A 432 -2.36 30.21 1.76
N VAL A 433 -1.38 29.67 1.02
CA VAL A 433 -1.29 28.22 0.76
C VAL A 433 -0.76 27.48 1.98
N LEU A 434 -1.49 26.45 2.44
CA LEU A 434 -1.19 25.74 3.69
C LEU A 434 0.11 24.94 3.65
N ASN A 435 0.26 24.04 2.66
CA ASN A 435 1.39 23.12 2.62
C ASN A 435 2.73 23.87 2.52
N GLY A 436 2.80 24.92 1.71
CA GLY A 436 4.03 25.67 1.49
C GLY A 436 4.44 26.48 2.70
N PHE A 437 3.47 27.01 3.45
CA PHE A 437 3.72 27.65 4.73
C PHE A 437 4.33 26.67 5.73
N ILE A 438 3.73 25.49 5.91
CA ILE A 438 4.26 24.49 6.85
C ILE A 438 5.67 24.04 6.46
N TYR A 439 5.95 23.80 5.17
CA TYR A 439 7.31 23.47 4.73
C TYR A 439 8.32 24.60 5.00
N SER A 440 7.90 25.86 4.91
CA SER A 440 8.75 26.99 5.30
C SER A 440 9.09 26.98 6.80
N LEU A 441 8.12 26.60 7.65
CA LEU A 441 8.34 26.43 9.10
C LEU A 441 9.34 25.31 9.38
N ILE A 442 9.23 24.16 8.70
CA ILE A 442 10.21 23.08 8.85
C ILE A 442 11.62 23.54 8.47
N GLY A 443 11.76 24.32 7.40
CA GLY A 443 13.06 24.88 6.99
C GLY A 443 13.65 25.86 8.01
N LEU A 444 12.81 26.72 8.58
CA LEU A 444 13.22 27.63 9.66
C LEU A 444 13.61 26.85 10.93
N HIS A 445 12.85 25.83 11.30
CA HIS A 445 13.18 24.93 12.40
C HIS A 445 14.55 24.27 12.16
N ASP A 446 14.75 23.66 10.99
CA ASP A 446 16.02 23.01 10.66
C ASP A 446 17.21 23.97 10.85
N LEU A 447 17.10 25.18 10.32
CA LEU A 447 18.14 26.22 10.39
C LEU A 447 18.36 26.77 11.80
N ALA A 448 17.30 26.89 12.61
CA ALA A 448 17.43 27.31 14.00
C ALA A 448 18.29 26.32 14.82
N PHE A 449 18.27 25.02 14.46
CA PHE A 449 18.92 23.95 15.21
C PHE A 449 20.10 23.27 14.46
N CYS A 450 20.49 23.70 13.26
CA CYS A 450 21.53 23.04 12.46
C CYS A 450 22.97 23.35 12.90
N SER A 451 23.15 24.17 13.94
CA SER A 451 24.46 24.55 14.47
C SER A 451 24.56 24.19 15.95
N LYS A 452 25.79 24.20 16.51
CA LYS A 452 25.99 23.91 17.94
C LYS A 452 25.18 24.83 18.85
N HIS A 453 24.96 26.08 18.42
CA HIS A 453 24.15 27.05 19.14
C HIS A 453 22.85 27.30 18.38
N VAL A 454 21.75 27.43 19.13
CA VAL A 454 20.44 27.75 18.55
C VAL A 454 20.48 29.16 17.98
N ASN A 455 20.07 29.34 16.72
CA ASN A 455 19.95 30.65 16.14
C ASN A 455 18.63 31.31 16.57
N GLN A 456 18.70 32.20 17.56
CA GLN A 456 17.51 32.80 18.16
C GLN A 456 16.70 33.64 17.15
N LYS A 457 17.35 34.38 16.25
CA LYS A 457 16.66 35.19 15.22
C LYS A 457 15.76 34.31 14.33
N VAL A 458 16.27 33.16 13.89
CA VAL A 458 15.52 32.21 13.07
C VAL A 458 14.42 31.54 13.88
N LEU A 459 14.72 31.15 15.12
CA LEU A 459 13.75 30.54 16.03
C LEU A 459 12.55 31.47 16.31
N ASP A 460 12.76 32.78 16.41
CA ASP A 460 11.68 33.75 16.64
C ASP A 460 10.71 33.82 15.45
N ILE A 461 11.22 33.84 14.21
CA ILE A 461 10.40 33.79 12.99
C ILE A 461 9.62 32.47 12.93
N TYR A 462 10.26 31.35 13.26
CA TYR A 462 9.60 30.05 13.34
C TYR A 462 8.43 30.08 14.33
N LYS A 463 8.66 30.57 15.56
CA LYS A 463 7.63 30.68 16.61
C LYS A 463 6.48 31.60 16.22
N ILE A 464 6.76 32.72 15.58
CA ILE A 464 5.73 33.63 15.04
C ILE A 464 4.85 32.88 14.02
N GLY A 465 5.47 32.19 13.07
CA GLY A 465 4.77 31.42 12.05
C GLY A 465 3.96 30.27 12.64
N LEU A 466 4.49 29.57 13.65
CA LEU A 466 3.79 28.51 14.36
C LEU A 466 2.56 29.05 15.10
N LYS A 467 2.68 30.20 15.77
CA LYS A 467 1.54 30.87 16.41
C LYS A 467 0.47 31.25 15.37
N THR A 468 0.87 31.79 14.21
CA THR A 468 -0.07 32.06 13.11
C THR A 468 -0.76 30.77 12.66
N LEU A 469 0.00 29.69 12.43
CA LEU A 469 -0.56 28.42 11.99
C LEU A 469 -1.66 27.93 12.93
N LYS A 470 -1.39 27.91 14.24
CA LYS A 470 -2.36 27.45 15.25
C LYS A 470 -3.68 28.24 15.21
N ASN A 471 -3.60 29.56 15.03
CA ASN A 471 -4.78 30.43 14.96
C ASN A 471 -5.55 30.27 13.63
N MET A 472 -4.85 30.04 12.52
CA MET A 472 -5.46 29.98 11.19
C MET A 472 -5.85 28.56 10.74
N LEU A 473 -5.32 27.51 11.38
CA LEU A 473 -5.54 26.12 10.97
C LEU A 473 -7.03 25.74 10.83
N PRO A 474 -7.95 26.18 11.73
CA PRO A 474 -9.38 25.89 11.58
C PRO A 474 -9.99 26.43 10.27
N LEU A 475 -9.45 27.51 9.69
CA LEU A 475 -9.95 28.10 8.44
C LEU A 475 -9.74 27.19 7.23
N TYR A 476 -8.84 26.20 7.34
CA TYR A 476 -8.58 25.23 6.29
C TYR A 476 -9.44 23.97 6.41
N ASP A 477 -10.22 23.82 7.49
CA ASP A 477 -11.07 22.64 7.71
C ASP A 477 -12.46 22.88 7.12
N THR A 478 -12.90 22.02 6.19
CA THR A 478 -14.24 22.14 5.59
C THR A 478 -15.28 21.26 6.28
N GLY A 479 -14.90 20.49 7.30
CA GLY A 479 -15.73 19.45 7.90
C GLY A 479 -15.83 18.14 7.09
N VAL A 480 -15.28 18.12 5.87
CA VAL A 480 -15.25 16.93 4.97
C VAL A 480 -13.93 16.80 4.20
N GLY A 481 -12.94 17.64 4.50
CA GLY A 481 -11.65 17.72 3.83
C GLY A 481 -10.87 18.95 4.29
N SER A 482 -9.78 19.26 3.60
CA SER A 482 -9.03 20.50 3.83
C SER A 482 -9.06 21.41 2.61
N LEU A 483 -8.95 22.72 2.82
CA LEU A 483 -8.66 23.69 1.75
C LEU A 483 -7.17 23.69 1.41
N TYR A 484 -6.84 23.93 0.15
CA TYR A 484 -5.46 24.12 -0.29
C TYR A 484 -4.95 25.51 0.13
N ASP A 485 -5.83 26.51 0.05
CA ASP A 485 -5.52 27.91 0.32
C ASP A 485 -6.76 28.72 0.72
N LEU A 486 -6.55 29.95 1.18
CA LEU A 486 -7.63 30.86 1.61
C LEU A 486 -8.00 31.91 0.54
N ARG A 487 -7.73 31.65 -0.75
CA ARG A 487 -8.06 32.62 -1.83
C ARG A 487 -9.54 32.98 -1.90
N HIS A 488 -10.42 32.12 -1.38
CA HIS A 488 -11.86 32.37 -1.32
C HIS A 488 -12.20 33.56 -0.42
N VAL A 489 -11.43 33.76 0.65
CA VAL A 489 -11.49 34.94 1.52
C VAL A 489 -10.94 36.16 0.78
N SER A 490 -9.73 36.05 0.23
CA SER A 490 -9.03 37.17 -0.43
C SER A 490 -9.68 37.66 -1.73
N LEU A 491 -10.35 36.77 -2.48
CA LEU A 491 -10.90 37.07 -3.81
C LEU A 491 -12.44 37.07 -3.87
N HIS A 492 -13.10 36.80 -2.74
CA HIS A 492 -14.56 36.63 -2.63
C HIS A 492 -15.09 35.63 -3.67
N GLY A 493 -14.48 34.44 -3.71
CA GLY A 493 -14.80 33.36 -4.66
C GLY A 493 -15.09 32.03 -3.97
N ALA A 494 -15.24 30.96 -4.77
CA ALA A 494 -15.44 29.62 -4.22
C ALA A 494 -14.15 29.10 -3.52
N PRO A 495 -14.27 28.31 -2.43
CA PRO A 495 -13.15 27.63 -1.78
C PRO A 495 -12.34 26.75 -2.74
N ASN A 496 -11.02 26.83 -2.63
CA ASN A 496 -10.11 25.94 -3.36
C ASN A 496 -9.84 24.68 -2.53
N VAL A 497 -10.70 23.68 -2.67
CA VAL A 497 -10.58 22.42 -1.94
C VAL A 497 -9.28 21.70 -2.31
N ALA A 498 -8.54 21.24 -1.32
CA ALA A 498 -7.34 20.46 -1.55
C ALA A 498 -7.73 19.12 -2.18
N ARG A 499 -7.13 18.80 -3.33
CA ARG A 499 -7.19 17.45 -3.87
C ARG A 499 -6.64 16.46 -2.83
N TRP A 500 -7.10 15.21 -2.90
CA TRP A 500 -6.74 14.17 -1.94
C TRP A 500 -5.22 13.97 -1.75
N ASP A 501 -4.41 14.19 -2.80
CA ASP A 501 -2.95 14.15 -2.71
C ASP A 501 -2.40 15.25 -1.78
N TYR A 502 -2.92 16.47 -1.87
CA TYR A 502 -2.56 17.56 -0.96
C TYR A 502 -3.15 17.40 0.43
N HIS A 503 -4.38 16.89 0.54
CA HIS A 503 -4.98 16.60 1.84
C HIS A 503 -4.13 15.61 2.65
N ALA A 504 -3.65 14.53 2.00
CA ALA A 504 -2.71 13.59 2.62
C ALA A 504 -1.37 14.25 3.01
N VAL A 505 -0.87 15.21 2.21
CA VAL A 505 0.32 16.01 2.57
C VAL A 505 0.06 16.86 3.82
N HIS A 506 -1.09 17.52 3.91
CA HIS A 506 -1.41 18.33 5.09
C HIS A 506 -1.51 17.46 6.35
N ILE A 507 -2.16 16.30 6.29
CA ILE A 507 -2.22 15.32 7.40
C ILE A 507 -0.80 14.95 7.84
N PHE A 508 0.07 14.59 6.91
CA PHE A 508 1.46 14.23 7.21
C PHE A 508 2.20 15.39 7.88
N GLN A 509 2.06 16.61 7.36
CA GLN A 509 2.70 17.80 7.89
C GLN A 509 2.24 18.14 9.30
N LEU A 510 0.95 17.98 9.61
CA LEU A 510 0.42 18.20 10.95
C LEU A 510 0.93 17.16 11.96
N HIS A 511 0.97 15.87 11.59
CA HIS A 511 1.62 14.86 12.43
C HIS A 511 3.12 15.13 12.64
N TRP A 512 3.80 15.62 11.60
CA TRP A 512 5.21 16.01 11.71
C TRP A 512 5.40 17.17 12.68
N LEU A 513 4.59 18.23 12.59
CA LEU A 513 4.61 19.33 13.55
C LEU A 513 4.28 18.88 14.98
N TYR A 514 3.35 17.94 15.15
CA TYR A 514 3.08 17.35 16.47
C TYR A 514 4.31 16.63 17.05
N ILE A 515 5.09 15.92 16.24
CA ILE A 515 6.33 15.27 16.70
C ILE A 515 7.38 16.29 17.13
N ILE A 516 7.44 17.44 16.46
CA ILE A 516 8.40 18.51 16.77
C ILE A 516 7.96 19.28 18.03
N GLU A 517 6.69 19.69 18.10
CA GLU A 517 6.20 20.67 19.07
C GLU A 517 5.44 20.06 20.25
N GLY A 518 4.88 18.85 20.11
CA GLY A 518 4.04 18.20 21.11
C GLY A 518 2.65 18.81 21.29
N ASP A 519 2.23 19.76 20.46
CA ASP A 519 0.92 20.43 20.57
C ASP A 519 -0.21 19.55 20.00
N GLU A 520 -1.14 19.13 20.87
CA GLU A 520 -2.26 18.25 20.54
C GLU A 520 -3.18 18.81 19.44
N LEU A 521 -3.26 20.14 19.24
CA LEU A 521 -4.08 20.74 18.17
C LEU A 521 -3.74 20.15 16.80
N PHE A 522 -2.46 19.93 16.52
CA PHE A 522 -2.00 19.39 15.25
C PHE A 522 -2.41 17.92 15.08
N LYS A 523 -2.26 17.11 16.14
CA LYS A 523 -2.65 15.69 16.13
C LYS A 523 -4.15 15.51 16.06
N GLU A 524 -4.93 16.28 16.79
CA GLU A 524 -6.40 16.25 16.73
C GLU A 524 -6.92 16.65 15.36
N THR A 525 -6.35 17.70 14.77
CA THR A 525 -6.72 18.13 13.41
C THR A 525 -6.33 17.09 12.37
N ALA A 526 -5.11 16.53 12.45
CA ALA A 526 -4.69 15.47 11.54
C ALA A 526 -5.59 14.23 11.65
N ASN A 527 -5.91 13.78 12.86
CA ASN A 527 -6.83 12.67 13.10
C ASN A 527 -8.24 12.93 12.56
N ARG A 528 -8.75 14.16 12.69
CA ARG A 528 -10.03 14.57 12.11
C ARG A 528 -9.98 14.51 10.59
N TRP A 529 -8.89 14.98 9.97
CA TRP A 529 -8.70 14.96 8.52
C TRP A 529 -8.51 13.54 7.96
N ILE A 530 -7.86 12.64 8.71
CA ILE A 530 -7.79 11.21 8.37
C ILE A 530 -9.19 10.63 8.24
N ARG A 531 -10.10 10.95 9.17
CA ARG A 531 -11.49 10.47 9.11
C ARG A 531 -12.20 10.92 7.83
N PHE A 532 -11.88 12.09 7.27
CA PHE A 532 -12.45 12.52 5.99
C PHE A 532 -11.98 11.66 4.81
N SER A 533 -10.77 11.12 4.91
CA SER A 533 -10.22 10.21 3.90
C SER A 533 -10.76 8.78 4.05
N GLU A 534 -11.12 8.37 5.27
CA GLU A 534 -11.67 7.06 5.62
C GLU A 534 -13.21 6.98 5.50
N ALA A 535 -13.91 8.10 5.69
CA ALA A 535 -15.38 8.22 5.68
C ALA A 535 -16.02 7.94 4.30
N LEU A 536 -15.23 7.65 3.26
CA LEU A 536 -15.70 7.27 1.93
C LEU A 536 -15.24 5.87 1.49
N HIS A 537 -14.63 5.09 2.39
CA HIS A 537 -14.43 3.64 2.23
C HIS A 537 -15.42 2.80 3.04
N GLN A 538 -16.29 3.45 3.82
CA GLN A 538 -17.48 2.81 4.38
C GLN A 538 -18.65 3.00 3.41
N ASN A 539 -19.33 1.90 3.09
CA ASN A 539 -20.65 1.96 2.48
C ASN A 539 -21.55 2.89 3.30
N SER A 540 -22.09 3.89 2.61
CA SER A 540 -23.22 4.75 2.96
C SER A 540 -24.02 4.40 4.21
N CYS A 541 -23.85 5.21 5.27
CA CYS A 541 -24.99 5.85 5.91
C CYS A 541 -24.55 7.23 6.40
N ALA A 542 -24.98 8.25 5.67
CA ALA A 542 -24.79 9.64 6.04
C ALA A 542 -25.50 9.93 7.37
N ARG A 543 -24.81 10.55 8.32
CA ARG A 543 -25.43 11.57 9.17
C ARG A 543 -24.80 12.90 8.82
N SER A 544 -25.58 13.69 8.09
CA SER A 544 -25.45 15.13 8.00
C SER A 544 -25.39 15.73 9.40
N PHE A 545 -24.35 16.52 9.67
CA PHE A 545 -24.44 17.62 10.61
C PHE A 545 -24.55 18.89 9.75
N HIS A 546 -25.74 19.49 9.71
CA HIS A 546 -25.84 20.91 9.40
C HIS A 546 -25.74 21.70 10.71
N PRO A 547 -25.00 22.81 10.73
CA PRO A 547 -25.03 23.76 11.83
C PRO A 547 -26.39 24.47 11.85
N ILE A 548 -26.80 24.85 13.05
CA ILE A 548 -28.07 25.47 13.45
C ILE A 548 -28.51 26.59 12.49
N LEU A 549 -29.76 26.54 12.01
CA LEU A 549 -30.79 27.59 12.12
C LEU A 549 -32.17 27.09 11.60
N SER A 550 -33.18 27.13 12.48
CA SER A 550 -34.66 27.04 12.33
C SER A 550 -35.39 25.75 11.83
N LEU A 551 -36.00 25.04 12.81
CA LEU A 551 -37.27 24.24 12.93
C LEU A 551 -38.28 24.11 11.75
N PRO A 552 -39.25 23.16 11.77
CA PRO A 552 -39.30 21.74 12.22
C PRO A 552 -40.03 20.78 11.22
N MET A 553 -40.00 19.46 11.50
CA MET A 553 -40.84 18.33 10.99
C MET A 553 -40.17 17.35 10.01
N ILE A 554 -40.29 16.01 10.09
CA ILE A 554 -40.70 15.03 11.10
C ILE A 554 -40.07 13.70 10.64
N TYR A 555 -39.57 12.92 11.60
CA TYR A 555 -39.33 11.46 11.63
C TYR A 555 -39.23 10.66 10.32
N CYS A 556 -38.02 10.12 10.07
CA CYS A 556 -37.75 8.72 9.68
C CYS A 556 -36.26 8.55 9.31
N TYR A 557 -35.36 8.42 10.30
CA TYR A 557 -34.06 7.78 10.09
C TYR A 557 -33.71 7.00 11.36
N VAL A 558 -34.40 5.87 11.51
CA VAL A 558 -34.17 4.85 12.52
C VAL A 558 -32.86 4.10 12.19
N ASP A 559 -32.07 3.88 13.23
CA ASP A 559 -30.99 2.89 13.41
C ASP A 559 -30.54 2.02 12.22
N VAL A 560 -29.46 2.40 11.53
CA VAL A 560 -28.68 1.44 10.69
C VAL A 560 -27.17 1.46 10.98
N THR A 561 -26.64 2.35 11.83
CA THR A 561 -25.18 2.42 12.08
C THR A 561 -24.69 1.74 13.36
N PHE A 562 -25.49 0.91 14.03
CA PHE A 562 -25.01 0.11 15.16
C PHE A 562 -25.68 -1.25 15.16
N TRP A 563 -24.95 -2.28 14.71
CA TRP A 563 -25.38 -3.66 14.90
C TRP A 563 -25.42 -3.96 16.41
N PRO A 564 -26.55 -4.45 16.95
CA PRO A 564 -26.61 -5.00 18.30
C PRO A 564 -25.54 -6.09 18.43
N LEU A 565 -24.83 -6.11 19.57
CA LEU A 565 -23.81 -7.13 19.88
C LEU A 565 -24.33 -8.58 19.69
N LYS A 566 -25.64 -8.80 19.86
CA LYS A 566 -26.32 -10.08 19.59
C LYS A 566 -26.39 -10.42 18.10
N ILE A 567 -26.57 -9.42 17.23
CA ILE A 567 -26.50 -9.58 15.77
C ILE A 567 -25.05 -9.86 15.38
N MET A 568 -24.06 -9.20 16.01
CA MET A 568 -22.64 -9.43 15.76
C MET A 568 -22.20 -10.87 16.07
N GLU A 569 -22.62 -11.44 17.19
CA GLU A 569 -22.28 -12.83 17.56
C GLU A 569 -22.98 -13.85 16.65
N ASN A 570 -24.28 -13.68 16.39
CA ASN A 570 -25.04 -14.59 15.53
C ASN A 570 -24.58 -14.53 14.08
N ASP A 571 -24.40 -13.34 13.51
CA ASP A 571 -24.00 -13.15 12.11
C ASP A 571 -22.56 -13.60 11.88
N PHE A 572 -21.64 -13.37 12.83
CA PHE A 572 -20.28 -13.91 12.74
C PHE A 572 -20.28 -15.45 12.73
N VAL A 573 -21.01 -16.09 13.65
CA VAL A 573 -21.08 -17.55 13.75
C VAL A 573 -21.81 -18.14 12.54
N GLU A 574 -22.91 -17.53 12.10
CA GLU A 574 -23.72 -17.98 10.96
C GLU A 574 -22.97 -17.81 9.63
N ARG A 575 -22.34 -16.66 9.38
CA ARG A 575 -21.53 -16.43 8.17
C ARG A 575 -20.22 -17.21 8.15
N PHE A 576 -19.62 -17.42 9.31
CA PHE A 576 -18.47 -18.31 9.41
C PHE A 576 -18.88 -19.75 9.14
N ASN A 577 -19.98 -20.23 9.70
CA ASN A 577 -20.53 -21.56 9.39
C ASN A 577 -21.02 -21.65 7.93
N SER A 578 -21.29 -20.52 7.28
CA SER A 578 -21.61 -20.42 5.85
C SER A 578 -20.38 -20.26 4.94
N LEU A 579 -19.15 -20.27 5.47
CA LEU A 579 -17.92 -20.36 4.67
C LEU A 579 -17.85 -21.73 3.98
N LYS A 580 -18.62 -21.86 2.90
CA LYS A 580 -18.57 -22.98 1.99
C LYS A 580 -17.75 -22.59 0.77
N MET A 581 -17.14 -23.58 0.14
CA MET A 581 -16.66 -23.43 -1.23
C MET A 581 -17.78 -22.82 -2.08
N ASN A 582 -17.46 -21.84 -2.93
CA ASN A 582 -18.44 -21.28 -3.87
C ASN A 582 -19.10 -22.45 -4.62
N THR A 583 -20.43 -22.45 -4.71
CA THR A 583 -21.24 -23.48 -5.35
C THR A 583 -20.72 -23.89 -6.71
N LEU A 584 -20.17 -22.98 -7.53
CA LEU A 584 -19.55 -23.33 -8.81
C LEU A 584 -18.30 -24.20 -8.66
N LYS A 585 -17.45 -23.91 -7.68
CA LYS A 585 -16.22 -24.65 -7.39
C LYS A 585 -16.52 -25.94 -6.62
N GLN A 586 -17.54 -25.92 -5.77
CA GLN A 586 -18.04 -27.11 -5.10
C GLN A 586 -18.67 -28.06 -6.13
N VAL A 587 -19.48 -27.56 -7.07
CA VAL A 587 -20.05 -28.35 -8.17
C VAL A 587 -18.95 -28.82 -9.12
N GLU A 588 -17.94 -28.00 -9.41
CA GLU A 588 -16.75 -28.42 -10.19
C GLU A 588 -16.00 -29.56 -9.49
N ILE A 589 -15.75 -29.44 -8.18
CA ILE A 589 -15.12 -30.51 -7.40
C ILE A 589 -16.05 -31.70 -7.23
N GLU A 590 -17.37 -31.55 -7.06
CA GLU A 590 -18.33 -32.66 -6.95
C GLU A 590 -18.50 -33.40 -8.28
N GLN A 591 -18.54 -32.66 -9.41
CA GLN A 591 -18.51 -33.22 -10.76
C GLN A 591 -17.19 -33.95 -11.00
N GLN A 592 -16.07 -33.38 -10.55
CA GLN A 592 -14.78 -34.04 -10.63
C GLN A 592 -14.70 -35.24 -9.70
N CYS A 593 -15.20 -35.18 -8.46
CA CYS A 593 -15.22 -36.21 -7.42
C CYS A 593 -16.15 -37.39 -7.73
N SER A 594 -17.02 -37.26 -8.74
CA SER A 594 -17.63 -38.42 -9.39
C SER A 594 -16.58 -39.37 -9.98
N LEU A 595 -15.38 -38.85 -10.27
CA LEU A 595 -14.10 -39.52 -10.49
C LEU A 595 -13.22 -39.25 -9.25
N PHE A 596 -12.62 -40.26 -8.63
CA PHE A 596 -11.88 -40.05 -7.38
C PHE A 596 -10.78 -38.97 -7.51
N CYS A 597 -10.69 -38.04 -6.55
CA CYS A 597 -9.72 -36.95 -6.59
C CYS A 597 -8.51 -37.26 -5.71
N CYS A 598 -7.29 -37.19 -6.26
CA CYS A 598 -6.03 -37.41 -5.57
C CYS A 598 -5.23 -36.10 -5.49
N VAL A 599 -4.93 -35.62 -4.28
CA VAL A 599 -4.06 -34.47 -4.04
C VAL A 599 -2.67 -34.97 -3.65
N THR A 600 -1.67 -34.72 -4.47
CA THR A 600 -0.27 -35.06 -4.21
C THR A 600 0.48 -33.84 -3.72
N CYS A 601 1.03 -33.92 -2.51
CA CYS A 601 1.93 -32.89 -1.98
C CYS A 601 3.37 -33.20 -2.40
N VAL A 602 3.94 -32.37 -3.28
CA VAL A 602 5.29 -32.54 -3.83
C VAL A 602 6.30 -31.79 -2.98
N LEU A 603 7.30 -32.52 -2.49
CA LEU A 603 8.47 -31.99 -1.79
C LEU A 603 9.55 -31.64 -2.81
N ILE A 604 10.08 -30.42 -2.75
CA ILE A 604 11.16 -29.99 -3.65
C ILE A 604 12.57 -30.48 -3.14
N GLU A 605 12.72 -30.91 -1.87
CA GLU A 605 13.95 -31.39 -1.20
C GLU A 605 13.60 -32.30 -0.02
N LYS A 606 14.45 -33.30 0.25
CA LYS A 606 14.24 -34.39 1.22
C LYS A 606 14.75 -34.00 2.61
N ASN A 607 13.93 -33.32 3.43
CA ASN A 607 14.24 -33.16 4.85
C ASN A 607 12.99 -33.33 5.75
N GLU A 608 13.22 -33.86 6.95
CA GLU A 608 12.18 -34.19 7.94
C GLU A 608 11.27 -32.99 8.29
N PHE A 609 11.80 -31.77 8.26
CA PHE A 609 11.05 -30.56 8.59
C PHE A 609 10.06 -30.16 7.50
N THR A 610 10.42 -30.37 6.23
CA THR A 610 9.50 -30.14 5.12
C THR A 610 8.37 -31.17 5.15
N ALA A 611 8.67 -32.43 5.51
CA ALA A 611 7.67 -33.47 5.76
C ALA A 611 6.68 -33.06 6.86
N LEU A 612 7.21 -32.55 7.99
CA LEU A 612 6.44 -32.04 9.12
C LEU A 612 5.49 -30.90 8.71
N ARG A 613 5.99 -29.93 7.93
CA ARG A 613 5.20 -28.81 7.41
C ARG A 613 4.09 -29.27 6.46
N CYS A 614 4.38 -30.23 5.58
CA CYS A 614 3.39 -30.81 4.67
C CYS A 614 2.24 -31.46 5.42
N LEU A 615 2.53 -32.26 6.46
CA LEU A 615 1.50 -32.89 7.26
C LEU A 615 0.55 -31.86 7.90
N LEU A 616 1.10 -30.79 8.49
CA LEU A 616 0.30 -29.73 9.11
C LEU A 616 -0.62 -29.02 8.10
N LEU A 617 -0.13 -28.75 6.89
CA LEU A 617 -0.96 -28.19 5.80
C LEU A 617 -2.05 -29.17 5.36
N THR A 618 -1.73 -30.47 5.29
CA THR A 618 -2.70 -31.53 4.95
C THR A 618 -3.80 -31.64 5.99
N CYS A 619 -3.49 -31.64 7.29
CA CYS A 619 -4.50 -31.69 8.35
C CYS A 619 -5.43 -30.47 8.30
N HIS A 620 -4.91 -29.28 7.95
CA HIS A 620 -5.74 -28.11 7.71
C HIS A 620 -6.66 -28.31 6.50
N MET A 621 -6.14 -28.82 5.37
CA MET A 621 -6.91 -29.10 4.16
C MET A 621 -8.01 -30.13 4.40
N GLU A 622 -7.70 -31.24 5.08
CA GLU A 622 -8.66 -32.28 5.46
C GLU A 622 -9.82 -31.68 6.26
N LYS A 623 -9.52 -30.94 7.33
CA LYS A 623 -10.54 -30.32 8.19
C LYS A 623 -11.43 -29.34 7.40
N TRP A 624 -10.82 -28.56 6.52
CA TRP A 624 -11.53 -27.64 5.65
C TRP A 624 -12.44 -28.36 4.65
N LEU A 625 -11.98 -29.46 4.04
CA LEU A 625 -12.78 -30.26 3.10
C LEU A 625 -13.94 -31.00 3.80
N VAL A 626 -13.71 -31.58 4.98
CA VAL A 626 -14.76 -32.22 5.78
C VAL A 626 -15.84 -31.21 6.18
N GLN A 627 -15.46 -29.99 6.56
CA GLN A 627 -16.42 -28.90 6.83
C GLN A 627 -17.27 -28.53 5.61
N ASN A 628 -16.76 -28.80 4.40
CA ASN A 628 -17.44 -28.54 3.13
C ASN A 628 -18.24 -29.74 2.61
N GLY A 629 -18.39 -30.81 3.41
CA GLY A 629 -19.22 -31.96 3.06
C GLY A 629 -18.54 -33.02 2.19
N PHE A 630 -17.22 -32.93 2.00
CA PHE A 630 -16.44 -33.98 1.34
C PHE A 630 -16.12 -35.12 2.30
N ASP A 631 -16.17 -36.35 1.81
CA ASP A 631 -15.61 -37.50 2.53
C ASP A 631 -14.12 -37.57 2.18
N VAL A 632 -13.25 -37.31 3.15
CA VAL A 632 -11.81 -37.21 2.92
C VAL A 632 -11.12 -38.39 3.58
N GLN A 633 -10.25 -39.05 2.83
CA GLN A 633 -9.38 -40.09 3.35
C GLN A 633 -7.92 -39.70 3.12
N VAL A 634 -7.20 -39.42 4.21
CA VAL A 634 -5.78 -39.05 4.14
C VAL A 634 -4.93 -40.32 4.10
N VAL A 635 -4.11 -40.46 3.07
CA VAL A 635 -3.20 -41.59 2.88
C VAL A 635 -1.76 -41.09 2.94
N LEU A 636 -1.07 -41.39 4.03
CA LEU A 636 0.33 -41.01 4.23
C LEU A 636 1.27 -42.12 3.73
N LEU A 637 1.96 -41.89 2.61
CA LEU A 637 3.08 -42.73 2.17
C LEU A 637 4.41 -42.08 2.64
N CYS A 638 4.60 -42.01 3.95
CA CYS A 638 5.82 -41.51 4.57
C CYS A 638 6.31 -42.44 5.69
N PRO A 639 7.54 -42.96 5.64
CA PRO A 639 8.03 -43.90 6.64
C PRO A 639 8.24 -43.33 8.05
N GLU A 640 8.50 -42.02 8.19
CA GLU A 640 9.08 -41.47 9.45
C GLU A 640 8.15 -40.54 10.25
N VAL A 641 7.09 -40.00 9.63
CA VAL A 641 6.32 -38.87 10.17
C VAL A 641 5.33 -39.25 11.29
N SER A 642 4.76 -40.46 11.28
CA SER A 642 3.72 -40.86 12.24
C SER A 642 4.22 -40.97 13.69
N SER A 643 5.49 -41.36 13.87
CA SER A 643 6.11 -41.53 15.19
C SER A 643 6.45 -40.22 15.89
N TRP A 644 6.62 -39.11 15.16
CA TRP A 644 7.05 -37.83 15.74
C TRP A 644 5.95 -37.11 16.53
N PHE A 645 4.67 -37.39 16.25
CA PHE A 645 3.56 -36.63 16.82
C PHE A 645 2.83 -37.34 17.97
N SER A 646 2.93 -38.67 18.04
CA SER A 646 2.43 -39.45 19.19
C SER A 646 3.12 -39.01 20.48
N ASP A 647 4.41 -38.68 20.42
CA ASP A 647 5.23 -38.32 21.58
C ASP A 647 4.92 -36.92 22.16
N PHE A 648 4.16 -36.07 21.44
CA PHE A 648 3.91 -34.66 21.81
C PHE A 648 2.43 -34.29 21.96
N GLY A 649 1.50 -35.26 21.89
CA GLY A 649 0.06 -35.05 22.15
C GLY A 649 -0.66 -34.17 21.12
N ILE A 650 -0.08 -33.96 19.93
CA ILE A 650 -0.59 -33.03 18.90
C ILE A 650 -1.81 -33.60 18.15
N LEU A 651 -2.01 -34.92 18.18
CA LEU A 651 -3.00 -35.63 17.36
C LEU A 651 -4.07 -36.39 18.17
N GLU A 652 -4.06 -36.29 19.50
CA GLU A 652 -4.81 -37.24 20.35
C GLU A 652 -6.34 -37.15 20.28
N THR A 653 -6.97 -36.08 19.78
CA THR A 653 -8.44 -35.94 19.94
C THR A 653 -9.33 -36.07 18.72
N LYS A 654 -8.86 -36.41 17.50
CA LYS A 654 -9.83 -36.72 16.41
C LYS A 654 -9.37 -37.58 15.23
N LEU A 655 -8.07 -37.75 15.01
CA LEU A 655 -7.57 -38.59 13.91
C LEU A 655 -7.70 -40.10 14.19
N ASN A 656 -7.90 -40.47 15.46
CA ASN A 656 -8.02 -41.86 15.92
C ASN A 656 -9.36 -42.57 15.60
N LYS A 657 -10.30 -41.96 14.87
CA LYS A 657 -11.54 -42.66 14.47
C LYS A 657 -11.78 -42.77 12.96
N GLN A 658 -11.03 -42.08 12.10
CA GLN A 658 -11.19 -42.18 10.64
C GLN A 658 -9.88 -42.10 9.82
N ILE A 659 -8.70 -41.97 10.44
CA ILE A 659 -7.50 -42.48 9.76
C ILE A 659 -7.52 -43.99 9.91
N PHE A 660 -8.03 -44.66 8.89
CA PHE A 660 -7.73 -46.06 8.69
C PHE A 660 -6.24 -46.15 8.35
N ILE A 661 -5.39 -46.31 9.37
CA ILE A 661 -4.11 -47.02 9.20
C ILE A 661 -4.52 -48.49 8.96
N SER A 662 -5.13 -48.78 7.82
CA SER A 662 -5.54 -50.15 7.47
C SER A 662 -4.26 -50.93 7.27
N LYS A 663 -3.97 -51.82 8.22
CA LYS A 663 -2.95 -52.87 8.10
C LYS A 663 -1.66 -52.37 7.45
N SER A 664 -0.78 -51.82 8.29
CA SER A 664 0.68 -52.00 8.16
C SER A 664 1.13 -52.49 6.79
N LEU A 665 1.17 -51.60 5.80
CA LEU A 665 2.31 -51.67 4.90
C LEU A 665 3.46 -51.23 5.78
N ASN A 666 4.19 -52.21 6.32
CA ASN A 666 5.35 -51.92 7.13
C ASN A 666 6.24 -50.98 6.30
N CYS A 667 6.79 -49.93 6.92
CA CYS A 667 7.73 -49.03 6.26
C CYS A 667 8.87 -49.79 5.55
N ALA A 668 9.27 -50.94 6.10
CA ALA A 668 10.22 -51.86 5.51
C ALA A 668 9.69 -52.60 4.26
N GLU A 669 8.38 -52.86 4.15
CA GLU A 669 7.76 -53.48 2.97
C GLU A 669 7.63 -52.48 1.82
N ILE A 670 7.16 -51.25 2.08
CA ILE A 670 7.11 -50.18 1.04
C ILE A 670 8.52 -49.89 0.50
N CYS A 671 9.53 -49.87 1.36
CA CYS A 671 10.92 -49.66 0.92
C CYS A 671 11.50 -50.83 0.11
N ARG A 672 10.88 -52.02 0.16
CA ARG A 672 11.29 -53.23 -0.58
C ARG A 672 10.48 -53.45 -1.86
N MET A 673 9.30 -52.84 -1.98
CA MET A 673 8.45 -52.95 -3.15
C MET A 673 9.10 -52.32 -4.37
N ASN A 674 9.09 -53.04 -5.49
CA ASN A 674 9.43 -52.44 -6.78
C ASN A 674 8.29 -51.52 -7.27
N LYS A 675 8.54 -50.81 -8.37
CA LYS A 675 7.61 -49.83 -8.95
C LYS A 675 6.21 -50.41 -9.15
N ASP A 676 6.12 -51.59 -9.74
CA ASP A 676 4.84 -52.18 -10.14
C ASP A 676 4.11 -52.80 -8.94
N GLU A 677 4.84 -53.32 -7.95
CA GLU A 677 4.29 -53.78 -6.68
C GLU A 677 3.70 -52.64 -5.83
N LEU A 678 4.41 -51.52 -5.72
CA LEU A 678 3.93 -50.35 -4.98
C LEU A 678 2.68 -49.79 -5.64
N PHE A 679 2.71 -49.61 -6.96
CA PHE A 679 1.56 -49.12 -7.72
C PHE A 679 0.38 -50.09 -7.64
N SER A 680 0.60 -51.39 -7.82
CA SER A 680 -0.44 -52.42 -7.69
C SER A 680 -1.06 -52.44 -6.29
N THR A 681 -0.25 -52.36 -5.23
CA THR A 681 -0.72 -52.37 -3.84
C THR A 681 -1.55 -51.13 -3.52
N VAL A 682 -1.07 -49.96 -3.93
CA VAL A 682 -1.79 -48.69 -3.83
C VAL A 682 -3.09 -48.74 -4.64
N GLY A 683 -3.06 -49.33 -5.84
CA GLY A 683 -4.23 -49.51 -6.69
C GLY A 683 -5.28 -50.48 -6.13
N MET A 684 -4.85 -51.61 -5.57
CA MET A 684 -5.72 -52.55 -4.86
C MET A 684 -6.38 -51.91 -3.64
N TYR A 685 -5.64 -51.09 -2.89
CA TYR A 685 -6.20 -50.34 -1.76
C TYR A 685 -7.32 -49.40 -2.21
N PHE A 686 -7.07 -48.62 -3.28
CA PHE A 686 -8.07 -47.71 -3.84
C PHE A 686 -9.30 -48.44 -4.39
N GLN A 687 -9.13 -49.62 -4.98
CA GLN A 687 -10.25 -50.47 -5.40
C GLN A 687 -11.05 -51.04 -4.22
N THR A 688 -10.38 -51.38 -3.12
CA THR A 688 -11.02 -51.97 -1.93
C THR A 688 -11.80 -50.93 -1.11
N CYS A 689 -11.34 -49.66 -1.09
CA CYS A 689 -12.04 -48.55 -0.43
C CYS A 689 -13.22 -47.96 -1.23
N GLN A 690 -13.50 -48.48 -2.45
CA GLN A 690 -14.71 -48.11 -3.19
C GLN A 690 -15.97 -48.48 -2.41
N ARG A 691 -16.66 -47.48 -1.83
CA ARG A 691 -18.13 -47.46 -1.69
C ARG A 691 -18.72 -46.13 -1.19
N LYS A 692 -18.00 -45.02 -1.29
CA LYS A 692 -18.57 -43.71 -0.96
C LYS A 692 -18.49 -42.77 -2.17
N LYS A 693 -19.64 -42.24 -2.59
CA LYS A 693 -19.71 -41.15 -3.57
C LYS A 693 -18.99 -39.94 -2.96
N ASN A 694 -18.09 -39.31 -3.72
CA ASN A 694 -17.37 -38.07 -3.37
C ASN A 694 -16.17 -38.21 -2.40
N ALA A 695 -15.31 -39.21 -2.60
CA ALA A 695 -14.09 -39.39 -1.80
C ALA A 695 -12.89 -38.58 -2.36
N ILE A 696 -12.19 -37.84 -1.49
CA ILE A 696 -10.91 -37.17 -1.80
C ILE A 696 -9.77 -37.87 -1.06
N PHE A 697 -8.75 -38.28 -1.81
CA PHE A 697 -7.53 -38.86 -1.25
C PHE A 697 -6.41 -37.84 -1.23
N ILE A 698 -5.77 -37.66 -0.08
CA ILE A 698 -4.57 -36.82 0.03
C ILE A 698 -3.37 -37.73 0.20
N ILE A 699 -2.47 -37.75 -0.79
CA ILE A 699 -1.28 -38.59 -0.82
C ILE A 699 -0.05 -37.74 -0.55
N TYR A 700 0.69 -38.11 0.49
CA TYR A 700 2.05 -37.66 0.68
C TYR A 700 3.00 -38.63 -0.02
N SER A 701 3.91 -38.15 -0.87
CA SER A 701 4.93 -39.01 -1.49
C SER A 701 6.34 -38.49 -1.21
N ASP A 702 7.10 -39.19 -0.37
CA ASP A 702 8.57 -39.16 -0.39
C ASP A 702 9.09 -40.51 -0.90
N LEU A 703 8.71 -40.83 -2.14
CA LEU A 703 9.07 -42.11 -2.75
C LEU A 703 10.43 -41.94 -3.44
N LYS A 704 11.47 -42.58 -2.88
CA LYS A 704 12.84 -42.56 -3.41
C LYS A 704 12.86 -42.96 -4.90
N GLY A 705 12.95 -41.96 -5.78
CA GLY A 705 13.23 -42.17 -7.22
C GLY A 705 12.03 -42.04 -8.16
N TYR A 706 10.83 -41.72 -7.68
CA TYR A 706 9.65 -41.52 -8.55
C TYR A 706 9.33 -40.04 -8.68
N ASN A 707 9.23 -39.55 -9.92
CA ASN A 707 8.82 -38.17 -10.16
C ASN A 707 7.29 -38.05 -10.11
N PHE A 708 6.79 -36.84 -9.82
CA PHE A 708 5.35 -36.56 -9.76
C PHE A 708 4.60 -37.00 -11.03
N GLN A 709 5.24 -36.86 -12.20
CA GLN A 709 4.66 -37.26 -13.48
C GLN A 709 4.30 -38.75 -13.53
N GLN A 710 5.14 -39.63 -12.97
CA GLN A 710 4.87 -41.08 -12.94
C GLN A 710 3.69 -41.43 -12.03
N LEU A 711 3.59 -40.81 -10.85
CA LEU A 711 2.47 -40.99 -9.92
C LEU A 711 1.17 -40.45 -10.50
N SER A 712 1.22 -39.23 -11.06
CA SER A 712 0.07 -38.58 -11.68
C SER A 712 -0.45 -39.41 -12.85
N GLN A 713 0.44 -39.92 -13.71
CA GLN A 713 0.06 -40.75 -14.86
C GLN A 713 -0.53 -42.10 -14.45
N TYR A 714 -0.02 -42.75 -13.40
CA TYR A 714 -0.60 -43.98 -12.87
C TYR A 714 -2.04 -43.77 -12.35
N PHE A 715 -2.26 -42.72 -11.56
CA PHE A 715 -3.60 -42.40 -11.02
C PHE A 715 -4.57 -41.94 -12.12
N GLN A 716 -4.10 -41.18 -13.11
CA GLN A 716 -4.89 -40.82 -14.28
C GLN A 716 -5.34 -42.05 -15.09
N ASN A 717 -4.48 -43.06 -15.25
CA ASN A 717 -4.85 -44.32 -15.90
C ASN A 717 -5.93 -45.09 -15.13
N MET A 718 -6.01 -44.90 -13.81
CA MET A 718 -7.07 -45.43 -12.95
C MET A 718 -8.30 -44.51 -12.86
N GLN A 719 -8.39 -43.51 -13.74
CA GLN A 719 -9.47 -42.51 -13.82
C GLN A 719 -9.56 -41.56 -12.61
N PHE A 720 -8.47 -41.36 -11.86
CA PHE A 720 -8.41 -40.36 -10.80
C PHE A 720 -8.04 -38.98 -11.35
N VAL A 721 -8.70 -37.93 -10.86
CA VAL A 721 -8.29 -36.54 -11.08
C VAL A 721 -7.14 -36.21 -10.13
N THR A 722 -6.00 -35.79 -10.65
CA THR A 722 -4.78 -35.55 -9.83
C THR A 722 -4.43 -34.06 -9.72
N TYR A 723 -4.23 -33.59 -8.50
CA TYR A 723 -3.77 -32.23 -8.18
C TYR A 723 -2.40 -32.26 -7.51
N ALA A 724 -1.46 -31.44 -7.98
CA ALA A 724 -0.14 -31.30 -7.38
C ALA A 724 -0.04 -29.99 -6.58
N TYR A 725 0.39 -30.07 -5.33
CA TYR A 725 0.74 -28.89 -4.54
C TYR A 725 2.23 -28.92 -4.20
N ASN A 726 2.94 -27.89 -4.64
CA ASN A 726 4.36 -27.72 -4.32
C ASN A 726 4.48 -27.09 -2.94
N ILE A 727 5.14 -27.81 -2.03
CA ILE A 727 5.41 -27.30 -0.68
C ILE A 727 6.89 -26.95 -0.59
N ALA A 728 7.16 -25.67 -0.33
CA ALA A 728 8.52 -25.15 -0.25
C ALA A 728 9.23 -25.57 1.03
N HIS A 729 10.57 -25.58 0.96
CA HIS A 729 11.42 -26.12 2.01
C HIS A 729 11.30 -25.45 3.35
N VAL A 730 11.47 -26.27 4.37
CA VAL A 730 11.95 -25.79 5.65
C VAL A 730 13.47 -25.84 5.63
N LYS A 731 14.10 -24.67 5.64
CA LYS A 731 15.54 -24.47 5.73
C LYS A 731 15.93 -24.40 7.19
N VAL A 732 16.81 -25.30 7.61
CA VAL A 732 17.34 -25.35 8.98
C VAL A 732 18.74 -24.75 8.98
N SER A 733 19.07 -23.94 10.00
CA SER A 733 20.36 -23.26 10.10
C SER A 733 21.57 -24.21 10.23
N ILE A 734 21.35 -25.48 10.58
CA ILE A 734 22.40 -26.48 10.81
C ILE A 734 21.97 -27.80 10.13
N ALA A 735 22.89 -28.41 9.37
CA ALA A 735 22.61 -29.54 8.48
C ALA A 735 22.36 -30.90 9.17
N GLN A 736 22.64 -31.05 10.47
CA GLN A 736 22.55 -32.32 11.21
C GLN A 736 21.43 -32.37 12.26
N PHE A 737 20.42 -31.52 12.13
CA PHE A 737 19.38 -31.39 13.14
C PHE A 737 18.13 -32.17 12.75
N SER A 738 17.60 -33.02 13.66
CA SER A 738 16.38 -33.81 13.43
C SER A 738 15.13 -33.12 13.96
N VAL A 739 13.95 -33.49 13.46
CA VAL A 739 12.66 -33.00 13.97
C VAL A 739 12.47 -33.37 15.44
N LYS A 740 12.91 -34.56 15.87
CA LYS A 740 12.82 -34.98 17.28
C LYS A 740 13.63 -34.05 18.20
N CYS A 741 14.85 -33.71 17.79
CA CYS A 741 15.68 -32.76 18.54
C CYS A 741 15.08 -31.33 18.50
N PHE A 742 14.41 -30.94 17.42
CA PHE A 742 13.68 -29.67 17.30
C PHE A 742 12.56 -29.52 18.30
N LEU A 743 11.70 -30.52 18.36
CA LEU A 743 10.56 -30.52 19.28
C LEU A 743 11.04 -30.52 20.74
N SER A 744 12.10 -31.30 21.04
CA SER A 744 12.71 -31.33 22.37
C SER A 744 13.31 -29.96 22.77
N GLU A 745 14.06 -29.32 21.88
CA GLU A 745 14.66 -28.01 22.17
C GLU A 745 13.60 -26.91 22.31
N ARG A 746 12.55 -26.91 21.47
CA ARG A 746 11.45 -25.96 21.61
C ARG A 746 10.68 -26.16 22.91
N ARG A 747 10.45 -27.41 23.30
CA ARG A 747 9.85 -27.74 24.60
C ARG A 747 10.68 -27.19 25.75
N LYS A 748 12.01 -27.36 25.71
CA LYS A 748 12.94 -26.82 26.70
C LYS A 748 12.88 -25.29 26.76
N GLN A 749 12.93 -24.60 25.62
CA GLN A 749 12.88 -23.13 25.58
C GLN A 749 11.56 -22.56 26.09
N ILE A 750 10.44 -23.25 25.82
CA ILE A 750 9.13 -22.87 26.35
C ILE A 750 9.05 -23.13 27.85
N PHE A 751 9.56 -24.27 28.32
CA PHE A 751 9.62 -24.61 29.74
C PHE A 751 10.40 -23.55 30.54
N GLU A 752 11.61 -23.20 30.10
CA GLU A 752 12.41 -22.15 30.77
C GLU A 752 11.67 -20.81 30.78
N ARG A 753 11.00 -20.45 29.67
CA ARG A 753 10.25 -19.18 29.60
C ARG A 753 9.04 -19.13 30.51
N ILE A 754 8.36 -20.26 30.74
CA ILE A 754 7.25 -20.37 31.69
C ILE A 754 7.79 -20.28 33.12
N LYS A 755 8.88 -21.00 33.40
CA LYS A 755 9.55 -20.99 34.71
C LYS A 755 10.02 -19.59 35.11
N GLU A 756 10.63 -18.84 34.19
CA GLU A 756 11.02 -17.43 34.40
C GLU A 756 9.85 -16.54 34.83
N LYS A 757 8.64 -16.81 34.34
CA LYS A 757 7.47 -15.96 34.55
C LYS A 757 6.60 -16.38 35.74
N HIS A 758 6.55 -17.68 36.05
CA HIS A 758 5.61 -18.26 37.02
C HIS A 758 6.29 -18.99 38.20
N GLY A 759 7.62 -19.15 38.21
CA GLY A 759 8.38 -19.67 39.34
C GLY A 759 8.43 -21.20 39.45
N LYS A 760 7.36 -21.85 39.97
CA LYS A 760 7.27 -23.31 40.15
C LYS A 760 6.45 -23.97 39.03
N VAL A 761 6.92 -25.10 38.51
CA VAL A 761 6.33 -25.83 37.37
C VAL A 761 6.14 -27.32 37.72
N ASP A 762 5.55 -27.62 38.87
CA ASP A 762 5.22 -29.01 39.23
C ASP A 762 3.90 -29.41 38.56
N GLY A 763 3.89 -30.52 37.81
CA GLY A 763 2.67 -31.11 37.23
C GLY A 763 2.16 -30.53 35.89
N GLN A 764 2.91 -29.66 35.21
CA GLN A 764 2.47 -28.99 33.97
C GLN A 764 3.01 -29.60 32.66
N ASP A 765 3.50 -30.84 32.67
CA ASP A 765 4.15 -31.44 31.50
C ASP A 765 3.27 -31.49 30.24
N GLN A 766 1.97 -31.71 30.45
CA GLN A 766 0.95 -31.71 29.40
C GLN A 766 0.69 -30.30 28.83
N VAL A 767 0.76 -29.24 29.66
CA VAL A 767 0.59 -27.84 29.25
C VAL A 767 1.76 -27.40 28.38
N VAL A 768 2.99 -27.69 28.82
CA VAL A 768 4.22 -27.37 28.09
C VAL A 768 4.25 -28.09 26.73
N SER A 769 3.82 -29.35 26.70
CA SER A 769 3.73 -30.12 25.45
C SER A 769 2.74 -29.50 24.47
N ARG A 770 1.55 -29.11 24.94
CA ARG A 770 0.52 -28.43 24.11
C ARG A 770 0.97 -27.05 23.61
N LEU A 771 1.65 -26.27 24.44
CA LEU A 771 2.22 -24.98 24.02
C LEU A 771 3.32 -25.15 22.97
N THR A 772 4.14 -26.20 23.12
CA THR A 772 5.19 -26.56 22.16
C THR A 772 4.59 -26.86 20.80
N ALA A 773 3.54 -27.70 20.76
CA ALA A 773 2.82 -28.01 19.54
C ALA A 773 2.33 -26.75 18.81
N LEU A 774 1.72 -25.83 19.55
CA LEU A 774 1.17 -24.61 19.00
C LEU A 774 2.24 -23.65 18.45
N VAL A 775 3.33 -23.49 19.20
CA VAL A 775 4.47 -22.67 18.78
C VAL A 775 5.06 -23.20 17.48
N VAL A 776 5.25 -24.51 17.38
CA VAL A 776 5.78 -25.17 16.18
C VAL A 776 4.84 -24.99 14.98
N VAL A 777 3.52 -25.13 15.18
CA VAL A 777 2.51 -24.89 14.14
C VAL A 777 2.61 -23.46 13.61
N PHE A 778 2.71 -22.46 14.50
CA PHE A 778 2.89 -21.06 14.10
C PHE A 778 4.22 -20.84 13.35
N GLU A 779 5.32 -21.43 13.81
CA GLU A 779 6.62 -21.32 13.11
C GLU A 779 6.56 -21.89 11.68
N LEU A 780 5.86 -22.99 11.46
CA LEU A 780 5.81 -23.67 10.16
C LEU A 780 4.72 -23.15 9.21
N LEU A 781 3.62 -22.59 9.74
CA LEU A 781 2.46 -22.19 8.95
C LEU A 781 2.29 -20.68 8.74
N THR A 782 3.13 -19.84 9.37
CA THR A 782 3.09 -18.38 9.16
C THR A 782 3.56 -17.97 7.74
N ALA A 783 4.30 -18.82 7.04
CA ALA A 783 4.67 -18.59 5.63
C ALA A 783 3.70 -19.31 4.67
N LYS A 784 3.47 -18.73 3.48
CA LYS A 784 2.69 -19.38 2.41
C LYS A 784 3.31 -20.74 2.05
N HIS A 785 2.49 -21.71 1.67
CA HIS A 785 2.90 -23.10 1.40
C HIS A 785 4.01 -23.21 0.34
N ASP A 786 4.05 -22.30 -0.64
CA ASP A 786 5.03 -22.20 -1.73
C ASP A 786 6.28 -21.37 -1.36
N GLN A 787 6.35 -20.82 -0.15
CA GLN A 787 7.48 -20.03 0.34
C GLN A 787 8.27 -20.81 1.39
N PRO A 788 9.61 -20.75 1.37
CA PRO A 788 10.42 -21.48 2.33
C PRO A 788 10.27 -20.93 3.75
N VAL A 789 10.36 -21.80 4.75
CA VAL A 789 10.37 -21.45 6.18
C VAL A 789 11.79 -21.61 6.71
N LEU A 790 12.28 -20.64 7.48
CA LEU A 790 13.58 -20.72 8.13
C LEU A 790 13.39 -21.09 9.60
N ILE A 791 13.91 -22.26 10.00
CA ILE A 791 14.01 -22.66 11.40
C ILE A 791 15.44 -22.45 11.89
N SER A 792 15.57 -21.67 12.96
CA SER A 792 16.82 -21.45 13.67
C SER A 792 17.00 -22.46 14.83
N TYR A 793 18.17 -23.09 14.90
CA TYR A 793 18.64 -24.01 15.96
C TYR A 793 20.04 -23.56 16.49
N PRO A 794 20.39 -23.67 17.80
CA PRO A 794 20.78 -22.49 18.61
C PRO A 794 22.26 -22.38 19.05
N SER A 795 22.65 -21.16 19.50
CA SER A 795 23.19 -20.90 20.86
C SER A 795 23.00 -19.41 21.26
N GLU A 796 22.77 -19.15 22.56
CA GLU A 796 22.71 -17.87 23.32
C GLU A 796 21.40 -17.03 23.42
N ASN A 797 20.48 -16.98 22.44
CA ASN A 797 19.42 -15.93 22.41
C ASN A 797 17.95 -16.33 22.72
N GLY A 798 17.69 -17.43 23.45
CA GLY A 798 16.34 -17.76 23.94
C GLY A 798 15.28 -18.08 22.85
N LEU A 799 14.00 -17.83 23.12
CA LEU A 799 12.87 -18.20 22.25
C LEU A 799 12.77 -17.30 20.98
N PRO A 800 12.70 -17.85 19.75
CA PRO A 800 12.65 -17.05 18.51
C PRO A 800 11.47 -16.08 18.43
N ALA A 801 11.58 -15.06 17.56
CA ALA A 801 10.57 -14.00 17.45
C ALA A 801 9.16 -14.52 17.07
N ILE A 802 9.06 -15.48 16.14
CA ILE A 802 7.77 -16.08 15.75
C ILE A 802 7.21 -16.92 16.89
N ALA A 803 8.06 -17.73 17.53
CA ALA A 803 7.70 -18.53 18.69
C ALA A 803 7.21 -17.69 19.87
N ARG A 804 7.85 -16.54 20.14
CA ARG A 804 7.41 -15.58 21.16
C ARG A 804 6.03 -15.00 20.86
N LYS A 805 5.74 -14.70 19.58
CA LYS A 805 4.41 -14.22 19.16
C LYS A 805 3.35 -15.30 19.35
N ALA A 806 3.64 -16.55 19.00
CA ALA A 806 2.74 -17.68 19.19
C ALA A 806 2.42 -17.93 20.68
N LEU A 807 3.45 -17.89 21.54
CA LEU A 807 3.28 -18.00 22.99
C LEU A 807 2.45 -16.83 23.56
N PHE A 808 2.65 -15.61 23.04
CA PHE A 808 1.86 -14.44 23.44
C PHE A 808 0.39 -14.54 23.03
N VAL A 809 0.10 -15.13 21.88
CA VAL A 809 -1.27 -15.41 21.41
C VAL A 809 -1.99 -16.32 22.42
N MET A 810 -1.33 -17.41 22.84
CA MET A 810 -1.91 -18.32 23.83
C MET A 810 -2.08 -17.70 25.20
N TYR A 811 -1.13 -16.87 25.62
CA TYR A 811 -1.22 -16.16 26.89
C TYR A 811 -2.42 -15.24 27.00
N ASN A 812 -2.75 -14.54 25.92
CA ASN A 812 -3.95 -13.71 25.93
C ASN A 812 -5.24 -14.54 25.81
N PHE A 813 -5.19 -15.70 25.15
CA PHE A 813 -6.33 -16.62 25.11
C PHE A 813 -6.68 -17.19 26.49
N THR A 814 -5.70 -17.76 27.20
CA THR A 814 -5.92 -18.31 28.55
C THR A 814 -6.31 -17.22 29.54
N ARG A 815 -5.79 -15.99 29.37
CA ARG A 815 -6.25 -14.82 30.13
C ARG A 815 -7.75 -14.55 29.94
N MET A 816 -8.28 -14.66 28.72
CA MET A 816 -9.74 -14.53 28.50
C MET A 816 -10.51 -15.66 29.19
N CYS A 817 -10.01 -16.91 29.15
CA CYS A 817 -10.61 -18.03 29.88
C CYS A 817 -10.64 -17.77 31.38
N SER A 818 -9.53 -17.30 31.95
CA SER A 818 -9.41 -16.94 33.37
C SER A 818 -10.42 -15.87 33.77
N ILE A 819 -10.56 -14.78 33.01
CA ILE A 819 -11.57 -13.74 33.26
C ILE A 819 -12.99 -14.33 33.32
N LEU A 820 -13.33 -15.18 32.34
CA LEU A 820 -14.65 -15.80 32.26
C LEU A 820 -14.89 -16.81 33.40
N ASN A 821 -13.88 -17.55 33.82
CA ASN A 821 -13.94 -18.49 34.92
C ASN A 821 -14.05 -17.76 36.27
N SER A 822 -13.25 -16.71 36.50
CA SER A 822 -13.35 -15.86 37.69
C SER A 822 -14.72 -15.21 37.82
N PHE A 823 -15.31 -14.74 36.71
CA PHE A 823 -16.69 -14.25 36.73
C PHE A 823 -17.68 -15.34 37.15
N LYS A 824 -17.60 -16.55 36.59
CA LYS A 824 -18.46 -17.68 36.98
C LYS A 824 -18.32 -18.04 38.45
N GLU A 825 -17.08 -18.07 38.96
CA GLU A 825 -16.80 -18.37 40.36
C GLU A 825 -17.38 -17.29 41.29
N MET A 826 -17.21 -16.01 40.95
CA MET A 826 -17.78 -14.89 41.70
C MET A 826 -19.31 -14.90 41.68
N VAL A 827 -19.95 -15.36 40.59
CA VAL A 827 -21.40 -15.61 40.57
C VAL A 827 -21.79 -16.77 41.50
N SER A 828 -21.02 -17.86 41.53
CA SER A 828 -21.31 -18.99 42.43
C SER A 828 -21.16 -18.62 43.92
N LYS A 829 -20.28 -17.67 44.24
CA LYS A 829 -20.08 -17.11 45.58
C LYS A 829 -21.04 -15.96 45.93
N ASN A 830 -22.05 -15.69 45.09
CA ASN A 830 -22.99 -14.57 45.23
C ASN A 830 -22.33 -13.17 45.29
N TYR A 831 -21.11 -13.01 44.79
CA TYR A 831 -20.42 -11.71 44.70
C TYR A 831 -20.89 -10.90 43.48
N TYR A 832 -21.18 -11.57 42.36
CA TYR A 832 -21.82 -10.96 41.19
C TYR A 832 -23.20 -11.60 40.94
N PRO A 833 -24.16 -10.82 40.38
CA PRO A 833 -25.41 -11.40 39.91
C PRO A 833 -25.20 -12.29 38.68
N LYS A 834 -26.15 -13.20 38.41
CA LYS A 834 -26.13 -14.03 37.19
C LYS A 834 -26.10 -13.12 35.94
N LEU A 835 -25.31 -13.51 34.94
CA LEU A 835 -25.15 -12.75 33.71
C LEU A 835 -26.49 -12.51 33.03
N VAL A 836 -26.87 -11.23 32.93
CA VAL A 836 -28.09 -10.81 32.25
C VAL A 836 -27.91 -10.92 30.73
N PRO A 837 -28.89 -11.48 29.99
CA PRO A 837 -28.88 -11.47 28.53
C PRO A 837 -28.71 -10.06 27.97
N LEU A 838 -27.83 -9.92 26.98
CA LEU A 838 -27.52 -8.63 26.36
C LEU A 838 -28.75 -7.87 25.85
N ALA A 839 -29.80 -8.57 25.40
CA ALA A 839 -31.04 -7.97 24.92
C ALA A 839 -31.85 -7.22 26.01
N LEU A 840 -31.55 -7.48 27.29
CA LEU A 840 -32.19 -6.84 28.42
C LEU A 840 -31.38 -5.66 28.98
N LEU A 841 -30.20 -5.38 28.42
CA LEU A 841 -29.33 -4.28 28.83
C LEU A 841 -29.56 -3.05 27.95
N SER A 842 -29.43 -1.84 28.50
CA SER A 842 -29.60 -0.57 27.77
C SER A 842 -28.72 -0.52 26.51
N SER A 843 -29.31 -0.11 25.38
CA SER A 843 -28.61 0.05 24.10
C SER A 843 -27.54 1.15 24.16
N ASP A 844 -27.76 2.22 24.92
CA ASP A 844 -26.79 3.30 25.08
C ASP A 844 -25.60 2.88 25.96
N MET A 845 -25.84 2.05 26.98
CA MET A 845 -24.77 1.43 27.77
C MET A 845 -23.93 0.47 26.91
N GLN A 846 -24.60 -0.36 26.09
CA GLN A 846 -23.92 -1.23 25.14
C GLN A 846 -23.03 -0.44 24.18
N ARG A 847 -23.52 0.70 23.67
CA ARG A 847 -22.76 1.60 22.79
C ARG A 847 -21.55 2.20 23.51
N GLY A 848 -21.72 2.69 24.73
CA GLY A 848 -20.64 3.26 25.54
C GLY A 848 -19.48 2.29 25.73
N VAL A 849 -19.79 1.08 26.22
CA VAL A 849 -18.76 0.04 26.41
C VAL A 849 -18.17 -0.43 25.08
N LEU A 850 -18.97 -0.58 24.02
CA LEU A 850 -18.45 -1.02 22.73
C LEU A 850 -17.42 -0.03 22.13
N MET A 851 -17.55 1.28 22.41
CA MET A 851 -16.57 2.28 21.95
C MET A 851 -15.17 2.01 22.49
N ASP A 852 -15.08 1.56 23.74
CA ASP A 852 -13.80 1.24 24.39
C ASP A 852 -13.14 -0.01 23.78
N PHE A 853 -13.95 -0.94 23.28
CA PHE A 853 -13.49 -2.17 22.62
C PHE A 853 -13.51 -2.09 21.08
N ARG A 854 -13.80 -0.91 20.53
CA ARG A 854 -13.98 -0.69 19.09
C ARG A 854 -12.84 -1.23 18.23
N PRO A 855 -11.54 -1.07 18.58
CA PRO A 855 -10.45 -1.63 17.77
C PRO A 855 -10.52 -3.16 17.61
N LEU A 856 -11.00 -3.89 18.62
CA LEU A 856 -11.16 -5.35 18.54
C LEU A 856 -12.42 -5.73 17.75
N ALA A 857 -13.52 -5.01 17.96
CA ALA A 857 -14.75 -5.20 17.20
C ALA A 857 -14.52 -4.96 15.70
N ASP A 858 -13.86 -3.85 15.34
CA ASP A 858 -13.50 -3.51 13.96
C ASP A 858 -12.60 -4.59 13.32
N MET A 859 -11.68 -5.18 14.09
CA MET A 859 -10.85 -6.30 13.60
C MET A 859 -11.66 -7.56 13.29
N ILE A 860 -12.73 -7.82 14.03
CA ILE A 860 -13.67 -8.91 13.73
C ILE A 860 -14.42 -8.56 12.44
N PHE A 861 -14.99 -7.35 12.34
CA PHE A 861 -15.68 -6.88 11.13
C PHE A 861 -14.81 -6.89 9.87
N SER A 862 -13.52 -6.58 10.00
CA SER A 862 -12.57 -6.57 8.89
C SER A 862 -12.17 -7.96 8.38
N LEU A 863 -12.61 -9.04 9.03
CA LEU A 863 -12.42 -10.39 8.49
C LEU A 863 -13.22 -10.49 7.19
N ASP A 864 -12.52 -10.70 6.07
CA ASP A 864 -13.09 -10.93 4.72
C ASP A 864 -14.16 -12.05 4.69
N ILE A 865 -14.29 -12.82 5.77
CA ILE A 865 -15.29 -13.85 6.05
C ILE A 865 -16.70 -13.27 6.27
N ILE A 866 -16.81 -12.10 6.92
CA ILE A 866 -18.11 -11.55 7.34
C ILE A 866 -18.81 -10.86 6.17
N HIS A 867 -18.06 -10.43 5.15
CA HIS A 867 -18.61 -9.69 4.01
C HIS A 867 -19.09 -10.57 2.85
N SER A 868 -18.91 -11.90 2.91
CA SER A 868 -19.31 -12.82 1.83
C SER A 868 -20.69 -13.44 2.08
N GLY A 869 -21.73 -12.60 2.13
CA GLY A 869 -23.13 -13.06 1.99
C GLY A 869 -23.57 -13.20 0.52
N ASN A 870 -22.86 -12.55 -0.40
CA ASN A 870 -23.14 -12.63 -1.84
C ASN A 870 -22.00 -13.40 -2.51
N GLY A 871 -22.31 -14.57 -3.06
CA GLY A 871 -21.39 -15.60 -3.57
C GLY A 871 -20.46 -15.23 -4.74
N SER A 872 -20.04 -13.96 -4.89
CA SER A 872 -19.25 -13.47 -6.02
C SER A 872 -17.83 -12.99 -5.68
N ARG A 873 -17.41 -12.95 -4.40
CA ARG A 873 -16.02 -12.65 -4.04
C ARG A 873 -15.32 -13.86 -3.43
N ARG A 874 -14.21 -14.28 -4.07
CA ARG A 874 -13.29 -15.30 -3.54
C ARG A 874 -12.75 -14.82 -2.19
N SER A 875 -13.07 -15.54 -1.11
CA SER A 875 -12.44 -15.32 0.19
C SER A 875 -11.03 -15.94 0.18
N ASP A 876 -10.00 -15.11 -0.04
CA ASP A 876 -8.58 -15.50 0.05
C ASP A 876 -8.14 -15.59 1.53
N PHE A 877 -8.91 -16.26 2.39
CA PHE A 877 -8.53 -16.46 3.79
C PHE A 877 -7.57 -17.65 3.91
N THR A 878 -6.27 -17.37 3.95
CA THR A 878 -5.21 -18.38 3.95
C THR A 878 -4.62 -18.60 5.35
N VAL A 879 -4.06 -19.79 5.60
CA VAL A 879 -3.43 -20.16 6.89
C VAL A 879 -2.48 -19.08 7.46
N PRO A 880 -1.55 -18.49 6.66
CA PRO A 880 -0.71 -17.37 7.13
C PRO A 880 -1.49 -16.15 7.63
N LYS A 881 -2.62 -15.82 6.98
CA LYS A 881 -3.47 -14.69 7.39
C LYS A 881 -4.13 -14.97 8.74
N ILE A 882 -4.49 -16.22 9.05
CA ILE A 882 -5.03 -16.61 10.36
C ILE A 882 -4.00 -16.38 11.46
N CYS A 883 -2.77 -16.86 11.27
CA CYS A 883 -1.68 -16.66 12.24
C CYS A 883 -1.37 -15.17 12.47
N HIS A 884 -1.37 -14.37 11.39
CA HIS A 884 -1.15 -12.93 11.49
C HIS A 884 -2.31 -12.20 12.20
N TRP A 885 -3.56 -12.57 11.87
CA TRP A 885 -4.75 -12.01 12.51
C TRP A 885 -4.76 -12.30 14.01
N LEU A 886 -4.52 -13.54 14.43
CA LEU A 886 -4.43 -13.94 15.84
C LEU A 886 -3.37 -13.13 16.60
N THR A 887 -2.21 -12.91 15.98
CA THR A 887 -1.12 -12.11 16.57
C THR A 887 -1.53 -10.66 16.78
N ASN A 888 -2.16 -10.04 15.77
CA ASN A 888 -2.59 -8.66 15.86
C ASN A 888 -3.75 -8.48 16.84
N PHE A 889 -4.73 -9.41 16.82
CA PHE A 889 -5.92 -9.38 17.67
C PHE A 889 -5.53 -9.46 19.15
N THR A 890 -4.67 -10.42 19.50
CA THR A 890 -4.18 -10.57 20.88
C THR A 890 -3.29 -9.41 21.34
N SER A 891 -2.55 -8.78 20.42
CA SER A 891 -1.81 -7.54 20.72
C SER A 891 -2.73 -6.38 21.06
N GLN A 892 -3.82 -6.18 20.31
CA GLN A 892 -4.81 -5.15 20.61
C GLN A 892 -5.58 -5.47 21.90
N PHE A 893 -5.93 -6.73 22.12
CA PHE A 893 -6.58 -7.16 23.36
C PHE A 893 -5.73 -6.85 24.58
N SER A 894 -4.42 -7.15 24.54
CA SER A 894 -3.53 -6.84 25.65
C SER A 894 -3.46 -5.34 25.96
N LYS A 895 -3.49 -4.47 24.94
CA LYS A 895 -3.48 -2.99 25.11
C LYS A 895 -4.76 -2.46 25.73
N ILE A 896 -5.91 -3.07 25.41
CA ILE A 896 -7.20 -2.69 25.99
C ILE A 896 -7.28 -3.21 27.42
N TYR A 897 -6.91 -4.47 27.64
CA TYR A 897 -6.90 -5.09 28.96
C TYR A 897 -5.99 -4.36 29.95
N SER A 898 -4.86 -3.79 29.50
CA SER A 898 -3.97 -3.03 30.39
C SER A 898 -4.55 -1.68 30.83
N LYS A 899 -5.60 -1.18 30.17
CA LYS A 899 -6.21 0.12 30.43
C LYS A 899 -7.60 0.01 31.06
N ILE A 900 -8.32 -1.06 30.76
CA ILE A 900 -9.71 -1.25 31.13
C ILE A 900 -9.82 -2.43 32.07
N GLN A 901 -10.29 -2.16 33.28
CA GLN A 901 -10.64 -3.20 34.22
C GLN A 901 -11.92 -3.91 33.75
N ILE A 902 -11.78 -5.20 33.43
CA ILE A 902 -12.90 -6.01 32.93
C ILE A 902 -13.84 -6.41 34.07
N LEU A 903 -13.28 -6.94 35.17
CA LEU A 903 -14.03 -7.28 36.38
C LEU A 903 -14.00 -6.08 37.34
N THR A 904 -15.03 -5.23 37.27
CA THR A 904 -15.19 -4.04 38.11
C THR A 904 -15.73 -4.40 39.51
N PRO A 905 -15.45 -3.61 40.55
CA PRO A 905 -15.98 -3.85 41.90
C PRO A 905 -17.51 -4.01 41.92
N ALA A 906 -18.00 -4.89 42.81
CA ALA A 906 -19.43 -5.18 42.92
C ALA A 906 -20.21 -4.01 43.55
N THR A 907 -20.72 -3.12 42.70
CA THR A 907 -21.64 -2.03 43.06
C THR A 907 -22.79 -1.98 42.07
N ASP A 908 -24.02 -1.76 42.55
CA ASP A 908 -25.26 -1.83 41.75
C ASP A 908 -25.23 -0.97 40.47
N LEU A 909 -24.55 0.17 40.52
CA LEU A 909 -24.42 1.11 39.39
C LEU A 909 -23.53 0.62 38.23
N LEU A 910 -22.74 -0.44 38.44
CA LEU A 910 -21.73 -0.93 37.48
C LEU A 910 -22.02 -2.33 36.92
N PHE A 911 -23.09 -3.00 37.36
CA PHE A 911 -23.38 -4.37 36.90
C PHE A 911 -23.74 -4.45 35.41
N ASP A 912 -24.50 -3.48 34.90
CA ASP A 912 -24.85 -3.45 33.48
C ASP A 912 -23.62 -3.29 32.58
N GLU A 913 -22.69 -2.41 32.98
CA GLU A 913 -21.41 -2.21 32.30
C GLU A 913 -20.54 -3.48 32.34
N LEU A 914 -20.43 -4.10 33.52
CA LEU A 914 -19.76 -5.39 33.72
C LEU A 914 -20.33 -6.47 32.80
N PHE A 915 -21.65 -6.59 32.70
CA PHE A 915 -22.30 -7.61 31.86
C PHE A 915 -22.01 -7.40 30.37
N VAL A 916 -22.02 -6.16 29.88
CA VAL A 916 -21.62 -5.87 28.48
C VAL A 916 -20.16 -6.25 28.23
N LYS A 917 -19.24 -5.92 29.15
CA LYS A 917 -17.83 -6.34 29.06
C LYS A 917 -17.69 -7.86 29.03
N ILE A 918 -18.41 -8.60 29.87
CA ILE A 918 -18.37 -10.07 29.88
C ILE A 918 -18.89 -10.67 28.56
N HIS A 919 -19.96 -10.11 27.98
CA HIS A 919 -20.45 -10.55 26.66
C HIS A 919 -19.42 -10.30 25.55
N LEU A 920 -18.74 -9.15 25.56
CA LEU A 920 -17.65 -8.85 24.63
C LEU A 920 -16.48 -9.84 24.76
N ILE A 921 -16.05 -10.15 25.99
CA ILE A 921 -14.98 -11.12 26.23
C ILE A 921 -15.39 -12.52 25.76
N LYS A 922 -16.64 -12.93 25.98
CA LYS A 922 -17.17 -14.21 25.46
C LYS A 922 -17.10 -14.25 23.93
N MET A 923 -17.52 -13.18 23.25
CA MET A 923 -17.46 -13.08 21.80
C MET A 923 -16.01 -13.19 21.30
N PHE A 924 -15.07 -12.40 21.86
CA PHE A 924 -13.66 -12.44 21.48
C PHE A 924 -13.02 -13.81 21.69
N HIS A 925 -13.32 -14.43 22.84
CA HIS A 925 -12.87 -15.79 23.15
C HIS A 925 -13.41 -16.81 22.14
N ASN A 926 -14.70 -16.74 21.80
CA ASN A 926 -15.33 -17.64 20.83
C ASN A 926 -14.72 -17.45 19.42
N THR A 927 -14.48 -16.21 18.99
CA THR A 927 -13.81 -15.93 17.72
C THR A 927 -12.39 -16.49 17.67
N MET A 928 -11.59 -16.34 18.74
CA MET A 928 -10.25 -16.93 18.79
C MET A 928 -10.29 -18.46 18.78
N LYS A 929 -11.21 -19.07 19.53
CA LYS A 929 -11.42 -20.52 19.54
C LYS A 929 -11.73 -21.05 18.14
N LEU A 930 -12.49 -20.29 17.36
CA LEU A 930 -12.82 -20.60 15.97
C LEU A 930 -11.59 -20.56 15.06
N MET A 931 -10.72 -19.56 15.22
CA MET A 931 -9.46 -19.45 14.47
C MET A 931 -8.47 -20.56 14.84
N PHE A 932 -8.38 -20.94 16.12
CA PHE A 932 -7.57 -22.09 16.53
C PHE A 932 -8.10 -23.41 15.97
N ASN A 933 -9.43 -23.58 15.95
CA ASN A 933 -10.03 -24.73 15.30
C ASN A 933 -9.65 -24.80 13.82
N LEU A 934 -9.62 -23.69 13.08
CA LEU A 934 -9.17 -23.70 11.68
C LEU A 934 -7.72 -24.14 11.54
N LEU A 935 -6.84 -23.70 12.45
CA LEU A 935 -5.44 -24.14 12.47
C LEU A 935 -5.23 -25.58 12.99
N CYS A 936 -6.31 -26.34 13.20
CA CYS A 936 -6.28 -27.68 13.80
C CYS A 936 -5.61 -27.72 15.19
N LEU A 937 -5.72 -26.63 15.96
CA LEU A 937 -5.14 -26.50 17.29
C LEU A 937 -6.18 -26.78 18.37
N GLU A 938 -5.80 -27.57 19.38
CA GLU A 938 -6.55 -27.67 20.62
C GLU A 938 -6.34 -26.42 21.48
N THR A 939 -7.43 -25.91 22.06
CA THR A 939 -7.38 -24.76 22.96
C THR A 939 -7.07 -25.20 24.39
N LEU A 940 -6.06 -24.58 25.00
CA LEU A 940 -5.81 -24.70 26.44
C LEU A 940 -6.83 -23.87 27.23
N THR A 941 -7.43 -24.45 28.26
CA THR A 941 -8.35 -23.73 29.14
C THR A 941 -7.62 -22.90 30.20
N ASP A 942 -6.43 -23.35 30.62
CA ASP A 942 -5.59 -22.71 31.63
C ASP A 942 -4.10 -22.86 31.26
N MET A 943 -3.25 -21.94 31.74
CA MET A 943 -1.79 -21.95 31.56
C MET A 943 -1.07 -21.82 32.90
#